data_AF-A0A9P9YYH9-F1
#
_entry.id   AF-A0A9P9YYH9-F1
#
_cell.length_a   1.000
_cell.length_b   1.000
_cell.length_c   1.000
_cell.angle_alpha   90.00
_cell.angle_beta   90.00
_cell.angle_gamma   90.00
#
_symmetry.space_group_name_H-M   'P 1'
#
loop_
_entity.id
_entity.type
_entity.pdbx_description
1 polymer ?
#
loop_
_entity_poly.entity_id
_entity_poly.type
_entity_poly.pdbx_seq_one_letter_code
_entity_poly.pdbx_strand_id
1 'polypeptide(L)'
;MSNIKYQPIPTEDELPREEKPPKWIVKICFLIVVLLIIAFYDLNAQEKQLGRTTEAYAGTSEISVDTSTTNIPWDTSSLLDVPYDTSAPSTKEVTEIALSAVTEGKTKISDFTHFQTEEITEITVEVSTWSNLSDVKEPESQYALETESGVKYFVNSPECQMSHPNPFASNILKIYRKHHYIVCDQSSDLIKVIFNKSDSTYRLHMQDDCKCCYKQILRAGVATMADHRYRLRPCVNLQQDSLVPTDVTAMITYCRRPPYDKVSQMDACSFVHPRRDTLNDSSPHKMPSVLLWGIDSISRMTLERAMPQMYKYLNTQHWFELQGYNKMGDNTFPNLMAVLTGFNKTFAYAQCRPDKVGGLDACPLIWKDFKAKGYTTAFAEDWSEYSTFDYSSRGFFKPPTDVYGRPLILAVEKELKQTRQSNLPYCLGRKPAAEYIYDLGVQFASVNRNSTFFGMFWTNTFSHNDFSMPSAMDSKMVNYMRTLDKSGVMDNTLIIFFSDHGSRFGPLRKLDSGFVEERLPFIYIRVPHWIREKYPKLLHNLQVNRNRLTSPYDIHATLRHLLELDTPPDQLPRPEGCPTCHSVLVEADWSRNCSQAGIEEHWCACDRFAKLSPTDPRARIMSTQLVEAVNGFVAGKKGAHRCRRLSLSSISSVQQRGSTNQYLIQLKAQPRNAILEATVQWDESAQRISIRVPSISRLDSYFGMSGCTSVKETKKFCIC
;
A
#
# COMPACT_ATOMS: atom_id res chain seq x y z
N MET A 1 15.03 -50.62 -40.96
CA MET A 1 15.69 -51.40 -39.90
C MET A 1 16.93 -50.66 -39.45
N SER A 2 16.86 -49.97 -38.31
CA SER A 2 18.02 -49.57 -37.51
C SER A 2 17.48 -49.14 -36.14
N ASN A 3 17.68 -50.02 -35.15
CA ASN A 3 17.36 -49.82 -33.74
C ASN A 3 18.35 -48.83 -33.13
N ILE A 4 17.86 -47.76 -32.50
CA ILE A 4 18.64 -47.01 -31.51
C ILE A 4 17.83 -46.98 -30.21
N LYS A 5 18.40 -47.63 -29.19
CA LYS A 5 17.88 -47.75 -27.82
C LYS A 5 18.10 -46.44 -27.08
N TYR A 6 17.05 -45.98 -26.39
CA TYR A 6 17.13 -44.93 -25.38
C TYR A 6 17.72 -45.50 -24.07
N GLN A 7 18.70 -44.82 -23.49
CA GLN A 7 19.14 -45.06 -22.10
C GLN A 7 18.31 -44.18 -21.14
N PRO A 8 17.86 -44.73 -19.99
CA PRO A 8 17.25 -43.94 -18.92
C PRO A 8 18.30 -43.19 -18.10
N ILE A 9 17.93 -41.98 -17.67
CA ILE A 9 18.67 -41.10 -16.77
C ILE A 9 18.61 -41.71 -15.35
N PRO A 10 19.72 -41.73 -14.56
CA PRO A 10 19.73 -42.35 -13.23
C PRO A 10 18.89 -41.58 -12.21
N THR A 11 18.21 -42.32 -11.34
CA THR A 11 17.51 -41.84 -10.13
C THR A 11 18.50 -41.52 -9.01
N GLU A 12 18.14 -40.58 -8.12
CA GLU A 12 18.95 -39.93 -7.07
C GLU A 12 19.56 -40.84 -5.96
N ASP A 13 19.70 -42.15 -6.15
CA ASP A 13 20.22 -43.06 -5.13
C ASP A 13 21.75 -43.27 -5.16
N GLU A 14 22.50 -42.53 -5.99
CA GLU A 14 23.98 -42.66 -6.11
C GLU A 14 24.76 -41.39 -5.75
N LEU A 15 24.44 -40.75 -4.62
CA LEU A 15 25.34 -39.78 -3.97
C LEU A 15 25.81 -40.33 -2.61
N PRO A 16 27.11 -40.17 -2.25
CA PRO A 16 27.63 -40.70 -1.00
C PRO A 16 26.94 -40.02 0.19
N ARG A 17 26.35 -40.82 1.08
CA ARG A 17 25.76 -40.34 2.34
C ARG A 17 26.86 -39.68 3.17
N GLU A 18 26.70 -38.39 3.46
CA GLU A 18 27.44 -37.74 4.54
C GLU A 18 27.12 -38.46 5.87
N GLU A 19 28.14 -39.09 6.46
CA GLU A 19 28.02 -39.69 7.78
C GLU A 19 27.74 -38.61 8.81
N LYS A 20 26.62 -38.76 9.54
CA LYS A 20 26.31 -37.89 10.68
C LYS A 20 27.44 -38.00 11.71
N PRO A 21 27.94 -36.87 12.26
CA PRO A 21 29.01 -36.91 13.23
C PRO A 21 28.59 -37.73 14.45
N PRO A 22 29.49 -38.57 15.01
CA PRO A 22 29.16 -39.44 16.12
C PRO A 22 28.69 -38.61 17.33
N LYS A 23 27.65 -39.11 18.02
CA LYS A 23 26.92 -38.38 19.08
C LYS A 23 27.80 -37.80 20.19
N TRP A 24 29.03 -38.28 20.36
CA TRP A 24 29.98 -37.75 21.34
C TRP A 24 30.55 -36.39 20.93
N ILE A 25 30.75 -36.12 19.62
CA ILE A 25 31.21 -34.82 19.11
C ILE A 25 30.17 -33.74 19.37
N VAL A 26 28.88 -34.05 19.15
CA VAL A 26 27.77 -33.13 19.43
C VAL A 26 27.69 -32.78 20.92
N LYS A 27 27.95 -33.75 21.80
CA LYS A 27 28.00 -33.53 23.26
C LYS A 27 29.18 -32.66 23.68
N ILE A 28 30.36 -32.84 23.08
CA ILE A 28 31.53 -31.99 23.34
C ILE A 28 31.29 -30.57 22.86
N CYS A 29 30.73 -30.37 21.66
CA CYS A 29 30.38 -29.04 21.15
C CYS A 29 29.36 -28.34 22.06
N PHE A 30 28.36 -29.07 22.58
CA PHE A 30 27.40 -28.52 23.53
C PHE A 30 28.06 -28.09 24.85
N LEU A 31 28.96 -28.91 25.40
CA LEU A 31 29.74 -28.58 26.60
C LEU A 31 30.63 -27.35 26.41
N ILE A 32 31.30 -27.22 25.25
CA ILE A 32 32.12 -26.05 24.92
C ILE A 32 31.26 -24.78 24.84
N VAL A 33 30.08 -24.86 24.22
CA VAL A 33 29.16 -23.71 24.14
C VAL A 33 28.66 -23.29 25.53
N VAL A 34 28.32 -24.25 26.39
CA VAL A 34 27.90 -23.94 27.78
C VAL A 34 29.05 -23.30 28.57
N LEU A 35 30.27 -23.81 28.45
CA LEU A 35 31.45 -23.23 29.10
C LEU A 35 31.77 -21.82 28.59
N LEU A 36 31.60 -21.56 27.29
CA LEU A 36 31.76 -20.22 26.71
C LEU A 36 30.68 -19.25 27.21
N ILE A 37 29.43 -19.70 27.36
CA ILE A 37 28.35 -18.87 27.91
C ILE A 37 28.64 -18.52 29.37
N ILE A 38 29.11 -19.48 30.17
CA ILE A 38 29.50 -19.23 31.58
C ILE A 38 30.66 -18.23 31.65
N ALA A 39 31.71 -18.43 30.83
CA ALA A 39 32.85 -17.51 30.78
C ALA A 39 32.44 -16.09 30.37
N PHE A 40 31.53 -15.95 29.40
CA PHE A 40 30.98 -14.64 29.01
C PHE A 40 30.14 -14.00 30.12
N TYR A 41 29.42 -14.80 30.91
CA TYR A 41 28.64 -14.29 32.03
C TYR A 41 29.54 -13.78 33.16
N ASP A 42 30.63 -14.50 33.47
CA ASP A 42 31.61 -14.10 34.50
C ASP A 42 32.42 -12.86 34.07
N LEU A 43 32.81 -12.76 32.80
CA LEU A 43 33.46 -11.56 32.24
C LEU A 43 32.57 -10.31 32.35
N ASN A 44 31.28 -10.46 32.04
CA ASN A 44 30.30 -9.36 32.10
C ASN A 44 29.94 -8.98 33.55
N ALA A 45 30.05 -9.93 34.49
CA ALA A 45 29.91 -9.65 35.92
C ALA A 45 31.11 -8.88 36.50
N GLN A 46 32.34 -9.15 36.04
CA GLN A 46 33.53 -8.38 36.42
C GLN A 46 33.51 -6.95 35.85
N GLU A 47 33.04 -6.76 34.61
CA GLU A 47 32.96 -5.44 33.98
C GLU A 47 31.96 -4.50 34.69
N LYS A 48 30.86 -5.05 35.22
CA LYS A 48 29.89 -4.32 36.08
C LYS A 48 30.42 -3.96 37.46
N GLN A 49 31.38 -4.70 38.00
CA GLN A 49 32.04 -4.35 39.28
C GLN A 49 33.07 -3.22 39.09
N LEU A 50 33.76 -3.17 37.95
CA LEU A 50 34.75 -2.13 37.64
C LEU A 50 34.11 -0.77 37.25
N GLY A 51 32.93 -0.80 36.61
CA GLY A 51 32.17 0.42 36.29
C GLY A 51 31.51 1.10 37.50
N ARG A 52 31.32 0.37 38.61
CA ARG A 52 30.66 0.91 39.81
C ARG A 52 31.61 1.59 40.79
N THR A 53 32.90 1.30 40.70
CA THR A 53 33.96 1.93 41.51
C THR A 53 34.53 3.22 40.89
N THR A 54 34.26 3.48 39.61
CA THR A 54 34.77 4.66 38.89
C THR A 54 33.84 5.87 38.91
N GLU A 55 32.55 5.71 39.24
CA GLU A 55 31.59 6.82 39.37
C GLU A 55 31.54 7.48 40.77
N ALA A 56 32.29 6.97 41.74
CA ALA A 56 32.31 7.49 43.12
C ALA A 56 33.44 8.50 43.42
N TYR A 57 34.31 8.82 42.46
CA TYR A 57 35.46 9.73 42.64
C TYR A 57 35.58 10.76 41.49
N ALA A 58 34.68 11.74 41.47
CA ALA A 58 34.92 13.00 40.74
C ALA A 58 34.06 14.12 41.36
N GLY A 59 34.50 14.62 42.50
CA GLY A 59 33.98 15.84 43.11
C GLY A 59 34.65 17.10 42.54
N THR A 60 33.83 18.09 42.25
CA THR A 60 34.00 19.55 42.49
C THR A 60 35.39 20.18 42.40
N SER A 61 35.53 21.16 41.50
CA SER A 61 36.29 22.40 41.77
C SER A 61 35.72 23.60 41.00
N GLU A 62 35.27 24.60 41.75
CA GLU A 62 35.06 25.99 41.33
C GLU A 62 36.41 26.75 41.34
N ILE A 63 36.67 27.62 40.35
CA ILE A 63 37.38 28.91 40.53
C ILE A 63 36.83 29.93 39.50
N SER A 64 36.51 31.12 40.03
CA SER A 64 36.05 32.41 39.45
C SER A 64 37.08 33.07 38.49
N VAL A 65 36.78 34.08 37.65
CA VAL A 65 36.54 35.52 37.97
C VAL A 65 36.19 36.31 36.67
N ASP A 66 35.19 37.22 36.77
CA ASP A 66 34.94 38.51 36.04
C ASP A 66 34.71 38.61 34.52
N THR A 67 33.99 39.59 33.95
CA THR A 67 32.86 40.50 34.30
C THR A 67 32.38 41.17 32.99
N SER A 68 31.25 41.90 33.06
CA SER A 68 30.71 42.95 32.16
C SER A 68 29.49 42.53 31.32
N THR A 69 28.28 42.73 31.88
CA THR A 69 27.34 43.87 31.65
C THR A 69 26.80 43.94 30.23
N THR A 70 25.52 43.67 29.99
CA THR A 70 24.46 44.66 30.25
C THR A 70 23.06 44.00 30.37
N ASN A 71 22.35 44.35 31.45
CA ASN A 71 20.91 44.20 31.64
C ASN A 71 20.19 45.42 31.02
N ILE A 72 18.95 45.27 30.53
CA ILE A 72 17.71 45.73 31.22
C ILE A 72 16.44 45.40 30.36
N PRO A 73 15.24 45.30 30.99
CA PRO A 73 14.30 44.21 30.70
C PRO A 73 12.81 44.61 30.55
N TRP A 74 11.95 43.57 30.41
CA TRP A 74 10.51 43.46 30.76
C TRP A 74 9.47 44.28 29.96
N ASP A 75 8.42 43.60 29.47
CA ASP A 75 7.06 43.83 30.00
C ASP A 75 6.05 42.72 29.62
N THR A 76 5.04 42.58 30.47
CA THR A 76 3.96 41.59 30.49
C THR A 76 2.62 42.19 30.04
N SER A 77 1.75 41.31 29.51
CA SER A 77 0.28 41.40 29.47
C SER A 77 -0.42 42.37 28.49
N SER A 78 -1.35 41.81 27.69
CA SER A 78 -2.75 42.24 27.71
C SER A 78 -3.66 41.18 27.07
N LEU A 79 -4.67 40.80 27.84
CA LEU A 79 -5.94 40.20 27.41
C LEU A 79 -6.77 41.27 26.69
N LEU A 80 -7.63 40.87 25.75
CA LEU A 80 -8.92 41.53 25.48
C LEU A 80 -9.86 40.55 24.76
N ASP A 81 -10.87 40.10 25.52
CA ASP A 81 -12.15 39.58 25.05
C ASP A 81 -12.98 40.70 24.40
N VAL A 82 -13.82 40.35 23.40
CA VAL A 82 -14.98 41.16 23.00
C VAL A 82 -16.20 40.23 22.83
N PRO A 83 -17.34 40.52 23.50
CA PRO A 83 -18.54 39.69 23.47
C PRO A 83 -19.64 40.19 22.50
N TYR A 84 -20.45 39.21 22.08
CA TYR A 84 -21.90 39.20 21.75
C TYR A 84 -22.60 40.44 21.13
N ASP A 85 -23.37 40.20 20.05
CA ASP A 85 -24.71 40.79 19.95
C ASP A 85 -25.70 39.87 19.22
N THR A 86 -26.90 39.81 19.77
CA THR A 86 -28.08 39.05 19.36
C THR A 86 -29.22 40.04 19.14
N SER A 87 -29.84 40.04 17.97
CA SER A 87 -31.22 40.51 17.84
C SER A 87 -31.92 39.83 16.66
N ALA A 88 -32.98 39.10 17.00
CA ALA A 88 -34.04 38.71 16.10
C ALA A 88 -35.11 39.81 16.05
N PRO A 89 -36.01 39.77 15.06
CA PRO A 89 -37.42 39.97 15.37
C PRO A 89 -38.31 38.84 14.82
N SER A 90 -39.29 38.47 15.63
CA SER A 90 -40.54 37.78 15.28
C SER A 90 -41.34 38.64 14.28
N THR A 91 -42.37 38.23 13.52
CA THR A 91 -43.42 37.21 13.64
C THR A 91 -44.23 37.35 12.34
N LYS A 92 -44.74 36.25 11.75
CA LYS A 92 -46.04 36.22 11.05
C LYS A 92 -46.53 34.77 10.96
N GLU A 93 -47.72 34.56 11.52
CA GLU A 93 -48.52 33.33 11.54
C GLU A 93 -49.23 33.07 10.20
N VAL A 94 -49.90 31.90 10.18
CA VAL A 94 -51.01 31.43 9.32
C VAL A 94 -50.50 30.68 8.07
N THR A 95 -50.75 29.37 7.86
CA THR A 95 -52.02 28.63 7.98
C THR A 95 -51.77 27.11 8.05
N GLU A 96 -52.54 26.41 8.87
CA GLU A 96 -52.78 24.96 8.79
C GLU A 96 -53.57 24.60 7.52
N ILE A 97 -53.21 23.50 6.86
CA ILE A 97 -54.18 22.64 6.15
C ILE A 97 -53.86 21.19 6.52
N ALA A 98 -54.86 20.50 7.05
CA ALA A 98 -54.85 19.09 7.40
C ALA A 98 -55.73 18.28 6.43
N LEU A 99 -55.54 16.95 6.48
CA LEU A 99 -56.29 15.84 5.85
C LEU A 99 -56.07 15.63 4.34
N SER A 100 -55.96 14.42 3.78
CA SER A 100 -56.36 13.05 4.17
C SER A 100 -55.58 12.06 3.28
N ALA A 101 -54.92 11.02 3.80
CA ALA A 101 -55.42 9.66 4.10
C ALA A 101 -55.60 8.70 2.89
N VAL A 102 -55.05 7.49 3.10
CA VAL A 102 -55.44 6.16 2.57
C VAL A 102 -54.87 5.71 1.21
N THR A 103 -53.94 4.74 1.24
CA THR A 103 -54.26 3.33 0.91
C THR A 103 -53.08 2.38 1.21
N GLU A 104 -53.38 1.39 2.04
CA GLU A 104 -52.52 0.25 2.36
C GLU A 104 -52.40 -0.69 1.15
N GLY A 105 -51.16 -1.03 0.78
CA GLY A 105 -50.84 -2.18 -0.07
C GLY A 105 -50.07 -3.21 0.75
N LYS A 106 -50.80 -4.18 1.31
CA LYS A 106 -50.22 -5.37 1.96
C LYS A 106 -49.58 -6.25 0.90
N THR A 107 -48.26 -6.45 0.99
CA THR A 107 -47.61 -7.62 0.39
C THR A 107 -46.72 -8.27 1.43
N LYS A 108 -47.13 -9.46 1.87
CA LYS A 108 -46.34 -10.37 2.71
C LYS A 108 -45.04 -10.70 1.97
N ILE A 109 -43.90 -10.35 2.56
CA ILE A 109 -42.60 -10.93 2.20
C ILE A 109 -42.30 -11.96 3.29
N SER A 110 -42.37 -13.23 2.92
CA SER A 110 -41.93 -14.34 3.74
C SER A 110 -40.40 -14.38 3.80
N ASP A 111 -39.91 -14.61 5.01
CA ASP A 111 -38.52 -14.87 5.40
C ASP A 111 -37.77 -15.81 4.45
N PHE A 112 -36.52 -15.46 4.13
CA PHE A 112 -35.49 -16.43 3.76
C PHE A 112 -34.12 -15.97 4.29
N THR A 113 -33.76 -16.49 5.46
CA THR A 113 -32.39 -16.62 5.94
C THR A 113 -32.00 -18.08 5.88
N HIS A 114 -31.21 -18.48 4.88
CA HIS A 114 -30.41 -19.71 4.94
C HIS A 114 -29.28 -19.60 3.90
N PHE A 115 -28.05 -19.38 4.36
CA PHE A 115 -26.85 -19.69 3.58
C PHE A 115 -26.41 -21.09 3.99
N GLN A 116 -26.76 -22.08 3.19
CA GLN A 116 -26.07 -23.36 3.14
C GLN A 116 -25.18 -23.40 1.90
N THR A 117 -23.96 -23.87 2.11
CA THR A 117 -23.01 -24.31 1.07
C THR A 117 -23.62 -25.45 0.27
N GLU A 118 -23.81 -25.24 -1.03
CA GLU A 118 -23.98 -26.32 -2.01
C GLU A 118 -22.96 -26.17 -3.15
N GLU A 119 -22.58 -27.33 -3.67
CA GLU A 119 -21.59 -27.57 -4.72
C GLU A 119 -21.79 -26.69 -5.95
N ILE A 120 -20.64 -26.35 -6.55
CA ILE A 120 -20.53 -25.61 -7.81
C ILE A 120 -21.17 -26.46 -8.91
N THR A 121 -22.40 -26.12 -9.28
CA THR A 121 -22.96 -26.39 -10.59
C THR A 121 -23.02 -25.07 -11.36
N GLU A 122 -22.60 -25.10 -12.62
CA GLU A 122 -22.59 -23.94 -13.52
C GLU A 122 -24.01 -23.40 -13.70
N ILE A 123 -24.38 -22.39 -12.90
CA ILE A 123 -25.58 -21.60 -13.16
C ILE A 123 -25.22 -20.57 -14.23
N THR A 124 -25.64 -20.87 -15.45
CA THR A 124 -25.82 -19.89 -16.53
C THR A 124 -26.93 -18.93 -16.09
N VAL A 125 -26.54 -17.79 -15.52
CA VAL A 125 -27.49 -16.72 -15.19
C VAL A 125 -27.78 -15.94 -16.47
N GLU A 126 -29.05 -15.97 -16.89
CA GLU A 126 -29.59 -15.08 -17.92
C GLU A 126 -29.32 -13.63 -17.53
N VAL A 127 -28.51 -12.97 -18.36
CA VAL A 127 -28.23 -11.54 -18.30
C VAL A 127 -29.53 -10.83 -18.67
N SER A 128 -30.26 -10.33 -17.67
CA SER A 128 -31.33 -9.37 -17.91
C SER A 128 -30.72 -8.15 -18.61
N THR A 129 -31.17 -7.90 -19.84
CA THR A 129 -30.66 -6.88 -20.75
C THR A 129 -30.98 -5.49 -20.24
N TRP A 130 -29.99 -4.83 -19.62
CA TRP A 130 -29.98 -3.37 -19.47
C TRP A 130 -29.29 -2.79 -20.70
N SER A 131 -30.04 -2.71 -21.80
CA SER A 131 -29.54 -2.50 -23.16
C SER A 131 -29.36 -1.04 -23.58
N ASN A 132 -29.18 -0.07 -22.68
CA ASN A 132 -29.13 1.36 -23.07
C ASN A 132 -27.89 2.15 -22.62
N LEU A 133 -26.74 1.51 -22.42
CA LEU A 133 -25.46 2.22 -22.24
C LEU A 133 -24.27 1.59 -22.98
N SER A 134 -24.53 0.77 -23.99
CA SER A 134 -23.51 0.17 -24.87
C SER A 134 -23.04 1.10 -26.01
N ASP A 135 -23.55 2.33 -26.10
CA ASP A 135 -23.34 3.22 -27.25
C ASP A 135 -22.47 4.45 -26.95
N VAL A 136 -21.60 4.38 -25.94
CA VAL A 136 -20.48 5.34 -25.86
C VAL A 136 -19.33 4.75 -26.66
N LYS A 137 -19.24 5.10 -27.95
CA LYS A 137 -18.03 4.86 -28.76
C LYS A 137 -16.82 5.28 -27.94
N GLU A 138 -15.84 4.37 -27.76
CA GLU A 138 -14.54 4.79 -27.25
C GLU A 138 -14.08 5.95 -28.15
N PRO A 139 -13.65 7.09 -27.56
CA PRO A 139 -13.15 8.18 -28.37
C PRO A 139 -12.01 7.63 -29.22
N GLU A 140 -12.15 7.72 -30.56
CA GLU A 140 -11.07 7.33 -31.47
C GLU A 140 -9.81 8.06 -31.04
N SER A 141 -8.77 7.31 -30.67
CA SER A 141 -7.47 7.93 -30.41
C SER A 141 -7.06 8.64 -31.70
N GLN A 142 -6.74 9.93 -31.61
CA GLN A 142 -6.31 10.73 -32.79
C GLN A 142 -5.00 10.21 -33.42
N TYR A 143 -4.44 9.10 -32.93
CA TYR A 143 -3.13 8.56 -33.21
C TYR A 143 -3.14 7.04 -33.05
N ALA A 144 -2.28 6.36 -33.81
CA ALA A 144 -2.16 4.90 -33.77
C ALA A 144 -1.37 4.43 -32.53
N LEU A 145 -1.95 3.50 -31.75
CA LEU A 145 -1.28 2.83 -30.63
C LEU A 145 -0.45 1.60 -31.09
N GLU A 146 -0.52 1.27 -32.38
CA GLU A 146 0.25 0.22 -33.03
C GLU A 146 0.87 0.80 -34.30
N THR A 147 2.18 0.63 -34.47
CA THR A 147 2.88 1.05 -35.70
C THR A 147 2.60 0.07 -36.85
N GLU A 148 2.86 0.49 -38.08
CA GLU A 148 2.81 -0.41 -39.25
C GLU A 148 3.71 -1.65 -39.10
N SER A 149 4.79 -1.53 -38.32
CA SER A 149 5.69 -2.63 -37.97
C SER A 149 5.22 -3.51 -36.80
N GLY A 150 4.02 -3.28 -36.27
CA GLY A 150 3.42 -4.06 -35.18
C GLY A 150 3.91 -3.72 -33.76
N VAL A 151 4.60 -2.58 -33.57
CA VAL A 151 5.04 -2.15 -32.23
C VAL A 151 3.88 -1.47 -31.52
N LYS A 152 3.53 -1.99 -30.35
CA LYS A 152 2.39 -1.51 -29.54
C LYS A 152 2.82 -0.57 -28.42
N TYR A 153 1.95 0.38 -28.09
CA TYR A 153 2.14 1.38 -27.06
C TYR A 153 0.91 1.55 -26.18
N PHE A 154 1.11 1.87 -24.90
CA PHE A 154 0.05 2.36 -24.01
C PHE A 154 -0.21 3.85 -24.21
N VAL A 155 0.87 4.61 -24.43
CA VAL A 155 0.86 6.04 -24.75
C VAL A 155 1.84 6.21 -25.91
N ASN A 156 1.40 6.85 -27.00
CA ASN A 156 2.23 7.05 -28.20
C ASN A 156 2.21 8.51 -28.67
N SER A 157 2.58 9.43 -27.77
CA SER A 157 2.63 10.86 -28.04
C SER A 157 4.00 11.31 -28.53
N PRO A 158 4.12 12.53 -29.09
CA PRO A 158 5.42 13.06 -29.53
C PRO A 158 6.46 13.10 -28.41
N GLU A 159 6.05 13.44 -27.19
CA GLU A 159 6.94 13.63 -26.04
C GLU A 159 6.89 12.47 -25.03
N CYS A 160 6.04 11.48 -25.26
CA CYS A 160 5.94 10.32 -24.40
C CYS A 160 5.50 9.05 -25.14
N GLN A 161 6.37 8.04 -25.11
CA GLN A 161 6.13 6.74 -25.74
C GLN A 161 6.36 5.61 -24.75
N MET A 162 5.25 5.04 -24.25
CA MET A 162 5.27 3.93 -23.30
C MET A 162 4.99 2.63 -24.03
N SER A 163 6.01 1.76 -24.13
CA SER A 163 5.87 0.47 -24.82
C SER A 163 4.85 -0.46 -24.16
N HIS A 164 4.14 -1.25 -24.97
CA HIS A 164 3.20 -2.28 -24.55
C HIS A 164 3.79 -3.68 -24.82
N PRO A 165 4.66 -4.21 -23.93
CA PRO A 165 5.19 -5.56 -24.10
C PRO A 165 4.09 -6.61 -23.88
N ASN A 166 4.23 -7.76 -24.54
CA ASN A 166 3.31 -8.88 -24.34
C ASN A 166 3.41 -9.41 -22.88
N PRO A 167 2.33 -9.30 -22.07
CA PRO A 167 2.33 -9.75 -20.67
C PRO A 167 2.51 -11.27 -20.53
N PHE A 168 2.26 -12.03 -21.61
CA PHE A 168 2.38 -13.50 -21.69
C PHE A 168 3.59 -13.94 -22.52
N ALA A 169 4.62 -13.09 -22.68
CA ALA A 169 5.85 -13.48 -23.37
C ALA A 169 6.47 -14.75 -22.77
N SER A 170 7.09 -15.58 -23.61
CA SER A 170 7.58 -16.91 -23.21
C SER A 170 8.63 -16.87 -22.08
N ASN A 171 9.46 -15.82 -22.03
CA ASN A 171 10.42 -15.59 -20.95
C ASN A 171 9.75 -15.27 -19.60
N ILE A 172 8.60 -14.58 -19.62
CA ILE A 172 7.79 -14.31 -18.43
C ILE A 172 7.10 -15.59 -17.97
N LEU A 173 6.46 -16.34 -18.87
CA LEU A 173 5.75 -17.57 -18.53
C LEU A 173 6.66 -18.64 -17.92
N LYS A 174 7.94 -18.66 -18.30
CA LYS A 174 8.96 -19.55 -17.70
C LYS A 174 9.15 -19.30 -16.20
N ILE A 175 9.05 -18.05 -15.75
CA ILE A 175 9.26 -17.65 -14.34
C ILE A 175 7.95 -17.44 -13.57
N TYR A 176 6.81 -17.39 -14.25
CA TYR A 176 5.49 -17.30 -13.62
C TYR A 176 5.07 -18.64 -13.02
N ARG A 177 4.45 -18.58 -11.83
CA ARG A 177 3.88 -19.73 -11.13
C ARG A 177 2.50 -19.36 -10.61
N LYS A 178 1.46 -20.06 -11.08
CA LYS A 178 0.10 -19.81 -10.57
C LYS A 178 0.00 -20.34 -9.13
N HIS A 179 -0.50 -19.51 -8.24
CA HIS A 179 -0.84 -19.86 -6.86
C HIS A 179 -2.35 -20.08 -6.75
N HIS A 180 -2.73 -20.93 -5.81
CA HIS A 180 -4.12 -21.18 -5.48
C HIS A 180 -4.43 -20.55 -4.13
N TYR A 181 -5.69 -20.14 -3.95
CA TYR A 181 -6.18 -19.70 -2.65
C TYR A 181 -5.95 -20.79 -1.60
N ILE A 182 -5.36 -20.43 -0.46
CA ILE A 182 -5.13 -21.38 0.64
C ILE A 182 -6.17 -21.11 1.71
N VAL A 183 -7.01 -22.12 1.96
CA VAL A 183 -7.94 -22.12 3.09
C VAL A 183 -7.14 -22.27 4.38
N CYS A 184 -7.21 -21.26 5.25
CA CYS A 184 -6.40 -21.20 6.47
C CYS A 184 -6.89 -22.13 7.58
N ASP A 185 -8.19 -22.40 7.63
CA ASP A 185 -8.81 -23.37 8.54
C ASP A 185 -10.07 -23.96 7.88
N GLN A 186 -10.20 -25.28 7.88
CA GLN A 186 -11.32 -26.01 7.27
C GLN A 186 -12.46 -26.30 8.25
N SER A 187 -12.24 -26.10 9.55
CA SER A 187 -13.28 -26.34 10.55
C SER A 187 -14.40 -25.29 10.45
N SER A 188 -15.60 -25.59 10.94
CA SER A 188 -16.68 -24.61 11.06
C SER A 188 -16.32 -23.50 12.06
N ASP A 189 -16.79 -22.29 11.79
CA ASP A 189 -16.66 -21.17 12.73
C ASP A 189 -17.50 -21.45 13.99
N LEU A 190 -16.92 -21.20 15.17
CA LEU A 190 -17.64 -21.29 16.44
C LEU A 190 -18.40 -20.01 16.78
N ILE A 191 -18.03 -18.89 16.16
CA ILE A 191 -18.71 -17.60 16.28
C ILE A 191 -19.05 -17.10 14.88
N LYS A 192 -20.32 -16.74 14.66
CA LYS A 192 -20.76 -15.96 13.50
C LYS A 192 -21.01 -14.52 13.93
N VAL A 193 -20.46 -13.58 13.17
CA VAL A 193 -20.77 -12.15 13.31
C VAL A 193 -21.97 -11.83 12.42
N ILE A 194 -23.07 -11.39 13.02
CA ILE A 194 -24.31 -11.03 12.33
C ILE A 194 -24.50 -9.51 12.44
N PHE A 195 -24.53 -8.82 11.31
CA PHE A 195 -24.87 -7.40 11.26
C PHE A 195 -26.37 -7.21 11.00
N ASN A 196 -27.08 -6.60 11.94
CA ASN A 196 -28.47 -6.23 11.77
C ASN A 196 -28.55 -4.85 11.10
N LYS A 197 -29.05 -4.82 9.86
CA LYS A 197 -29.16 -3.58 9.08
C LYS A 197 -30.20 -2.60 9.64
N SER A 198 -31.22 -3.09 10.35
CA SER A 198 -32.33 -2.26 10.82
C SER A 198 -31.94 -1.35 11.99
N ASP A 199 -31.14 -1.88 12.92
CA ASP A 199 -30.62 -1.11 14.07
C ASP A 199 -29.12 -0.79 13.95
N SER A 200 -28.47 -1.25 12.88
CA SER A 200 -27.04 -1.09 12.59
C SER A 200 -26.12 -1.60 13.70
N THR A 201 -26.48 -2.73 14.30
CA THR A 201 -25.69 -3.37 15.37
C THR A 201 -25.11 -4.72 14.95
N TYR A 202 -24.08 -5.17 15.66
CA TYR A 202 -23.49 -6.50 15.48
C TYR A 202 -23.88 -7.43 16.63
N ARG A 203 -24.19 -8.68 16.31
CA ARG A 203 -24.41 -9.76 17.26
C ARG A 203 -23.43 -10.90 17.01
N LEU A 204 -22.96 -11.51 18.09
CA LEU A 204 -22.11 -12.69 18.06
C LEU A 204 -22.97 -13.91 18.37
N HIS A 205 -23.17 -14.73 17.34
CA HIS A 205 -23.91 -15.99 17.45
C HIS A 205 -22.94 -17.14 17.69
N MET A 206 -23.08 -17.86 18.81
CA MET A 206 -22.25 -19.04 19.07
C MET A 206 -22.87 -20.26 18.38
N GLN A 207 -22.00 -21.08 17.80
CA GLN A 207 -22.36 -22.33 17.13
C GLN A 207 -21.80 -23.52 17.91
N ASP A 208 -22.41 -24.67 17.71
CA ASP A 208 -22.11 -25.90 18.45
C ASP A 208 -22.32 -25.74 19.97
N ASP A 209 -22.12 -26.83 20.73
CA ASP A 209 -21.98 -26.74 22.19
C ASP A 209 -20.57 -26.18 22.49
N CYS A 210 -20.44 -24.86 22.57
CA CYS A 210 -19.16 -24.21 22.88
C CYS A 210 -19.30 -23.09 23.93
N LYS A 211 -18.21 -22.86 24.67
CA LYS A 211 -18.06 -21.74 25.60
C LYS A 211 -17.01 -20.79 25.04
N CYS A 212 -17.43 -19.57 24.75
CA CYS A 212 -16.57 -18.54 24.18
C CYS A 212 -16.43 -17.34 25.12
N CYS A 213 -15.30 -16.67 25.02
CA CYS A 213 -15.11 -15.32 25.54
C CYS A 213 -14.34 -14.49 24.52
N TYR A 214 -14.42 -13.17 24.59
CA TYR A 214 -13.63 -12.28 23.74
C TYR A 214 -12.76 -11.33 24.53
N LYS A 215 -11.61 -10.95 23.96
CA LYS A 215 -10.78 -9.87 24.46
C LYS A 215 -10.83 -8.71 23.47
N GLN A 216 -11.27 -7.54 23.92
CA GLN A 216 -11.23 -6.31 23.13
C GLN A 216 -9.77 -5.92 22.86
N ILE A 217 -9.47 -5.60 21.60
CA ILE A 217 -8.18 -5.10 21.16
C ILE A 217 -8.19 -3.57 21.28
N LEU A 218 -7.19 -3.00 21.95
CA LEU A 218 -7.04 -1.56 22.12
C LEU A 218 -5.66 -1.12 21.65
N ARG A 219 -5.60 0.08 21.05
CA ARG A 219 -4.33 0.79 20.84
C ARG A 219 -3.73 1.13 22.20
N ALA A 220 -2.43 0.89 22.38
CA ALA A 220 -1.76 1.05 23.67
C ALA A 220 -0.38 1.72 23.59
N GLY A 221 0.05 2.14 22.39
CA GLY A 221 1.32 2.79 22.19
C GLY A 221 1.37 4.19 22.80
N VAL A 222 2.57 4.60 23.22
CA VAL A 222 2.88 5.96 23.68
C VAL A 222 4.20 6.43 23.08
N ALA A 223 4.37 7.75 22.98
CA ALA A 223 5.60 8.39 22.49
C ALA A 223 6.12 7.76 21.18
N THR A 224 7.35 7.25 21.17
CA THR A 224 7.99 6.64 20.00
C THR A 224 7.39 5.28 19.59
N MET A 225 6.53 4.71 20.42
CA MET A 225 5.84 3.44 20.19
C MET A 225 4.33 3.64 19.99
N ALA A 226 3.87 4.88 19.76
CA ALA A 226 2.45 5.26 19.68
C ALA A 226 1.63 4.34 18.76
N ASP A 227 2.22 3.96 17.63
CA ASP A 227 1.56 3.14 16.61
C ASP A 227 2.04 1.68 16.56
N HIS A 228 2.89 1.27 17.50
CA HIS A 228 3.58 -0.02 17.47
C HIS A 228 3.14 -0.96 18.60
N ARG A 229 2.11 -0.60 19.37
CA ARG A 229 1.64 -1.39 20.52
C ARG A 229 0.12 -1.46 20.57
N TYR A 230 -0.36 -2.65 20.90
CA TYR A 230 -1.74 -2.91 21.28
C TYR A 230 -1.76 -3.50 22.70
N ARG A 231 -2.96 -3.56 23.29
CA ARG A 231 -3.23 -4.33 24.51
C ARG A 231 -4.57 -5.05 24.35
N LEU A 232 -4.69 -6.19 25.04
CA LEU A 232 -5.93 -6.92 25.14
C LEU A 232 -6.58 -6.63 26.50
N ARG A 233 -7.89 -6.37 26.51
CA ARG A 233 -8.67 -6.36 27.75
C ARG A 233 -8.82 -7.79 28.32
N PRO A 234 -9.19 -7.94 29.61
CA PRO A 234 -9.61 -9.22 30.15
C PRO A 234 -10.71 -9.86 29.31
N CYS A 235 -10.80 -11.19 29.33
CA CYS A 235 -11.80 -11.90 28.54
C CYS A 235 -13.20 -11.66 29.10
N VAL A 236 -14.15 -11.31 28.23
CA VAL A 236 -15.57 -11.17 28.55
C VAL A 236 -16.29 -12.39 27.99
N ASN A 237 -16.96 -13.14 28.86
CA ASN A 237 -17.71 -14.33 28.46
C ASN A 237 -18.86 -13.96 27.54
N LEU A 238 -19.01 -14.70 26.45
CA LEU A 238 -20.11 -14.52 25.50
C LEU A 238 -21.32 -15.33 25.96
N GLN A 239 -22.48 -14.69 25.87
CA GLN A 239 -23.78 -15.37 25.89
C GLN A 239 -24.23 -15.61 24.44
N GLN A 240 -25.22 -16.46 24.24
CA GLN A 240 -25.78 -16.69 22.92
C GLN A 240 -26.39 -15.39 22.36
N ASP A 241 -26.10 -15.09 21.09
CA ASP A 241 -26.59 -13.89 20.37
C ASP A 241 -26.25 -12.55 21.06
N SER A 242 -25.08 -12.48 21.69
CA SER A 242 -24.59 -11.30 22.41
C SER A 242 -24.41 -10.10 21.49
N LEU A 243 -24.95 -8.95 21.90
CA LEU A 243 -24.70 -7.67 21.25
C LEU A 243 -23.23 -7.26 21.42
N VAL A 244 -22.59 -6.79 20.34
CA VAL A 244 -21.24 -6.21 20.40
C VAL A 244 -21.36 -4.76 20.91
N PRO A 245 -20.70 -4.42 22.03
CA PRO A 245 -20.69 -3.03 22.52
C PRO A 245 -20.07 -2.07 21.51
N THR A 246 -20.59 -0.84 21.41
CA THR A 246 -20.15 0.15 20.41
C THR A 246 -18.71 0.65 20.62
N ASP A 247 -18.14 0.49 21.82
CA ASP A 247 -16.74 0.79 22.10
C ASP A 247 -15.78 -0.33 21.66
N VAL A 248 -16.32 -1.50 21.29
CA VAL A 248 -15.53 -2.62 20.77
C VAL A 248 -15.45 -2.54 19.25
N THR A 249 -14.33 -2.04 18.75
CA THR A 249 -14.03 -1.93 17.31
C THR A 249 -13.25 -3.12 16.76
N ALA A 250 -12.59 -3.88 17.62
CA ALA A 250 -11.91 -5.13 17.28
C ALA A 250 -11.77 -6.04 18.50
N MET A 251 -11.78 -7.35 18.27
CA MET A 251 -11.60 -8.35 19.34
C MET A 251 -10.92 -9.62 18.85
N ILE A 252 -10.42 -10.41 19.80
CA ILE A 252 -10.03 -11.82 19.62
C ILE A 252 -10.98 -12.68 20.43
N THR A 253 -11.59 -13.68 19.79
CA THR A 253 -12.45 -14.68 20.42
C THR A 253 -11.64 -15.91 20.81
N TYR A 254 -12.02 -16.53 21.93
CA TYR A 254 -11.43 -17.76 22.45
C TYR A 254 -12.56 -18.72 22.78
N CYS A 255 -12.73 -19.74 21.96
CA CYS A 255 -13.82 -20.70 22.07
C CYS A 255 -13.31 -22.09 22.45
N ARG A 256 -14.06 -22.78 23.30
CA ARG A 256 -13.78 -24.13 23.78
C ARG A 256 -14.98 -25.03 23.56
N ARG A 257 -14.75 -26.22 23.01
CA ARG A 257 -15.72 -27.33 22.99
C ARG A 257 -15.57 -28.19 24.25
N PRO A 258 -16.57 -29.01 24.63
CA PRO A 258 -16.45 -30.00 25.70
C PRO A 258 -15.16 -30.83 25.57
N PRO A 259 -14.43 -31.09 26.68
CA PRO A 259 -14.75 -30.80 28.08
C PRO A 259 -14.40 -29.38 28.58
N TYR A 260 -14.17 -28.43 27.66
CA TYR A 260 -13.90 -27.01 27.93
C TYR A 260 -12.55 -26.69 28.59
N ASP A 261 -11.60 -27.62 28.57
CA ASP A 261 -10.27 -27.48 29.13
C ASP A 261 -9.31 -26.69 28.22
N LYS A 262 -9.43 -26.87 26.89
CA LYS A 262 -8.53 -26.27 25.90
C LYS A 262 -9.26 -25.35 24.93
N VAL A 263 -8.55 -24.32 24.46
CA VAL A 263 -9.04 -23.45 23.39
C VAL A 263 -9.08 -24.25 22.09
N SER A 264 -10.29 -24.47 21.59
CA SER A 264 -10.56 -25.18 20.35
C SER A 264 -10.44 -24.27 19.13
N GLN A 265 -10.79 -22.99 19.28
CA GLN A 265 -10.74 -22.01 18.19
C GLN A 265 -10.40 -20.63 18.73
N MET A 266 -9.48 -19.95 18.04
CA MET A 266 -9.22 -18.52 18.19
C MET A 266 -9.50 -17.85 16.86
N ASP A 267 -10.21 -16.73 16.90
CA ASP A 267 -10.48 -15.91 15.72
C ASP A 267 -10.46 -14.43 16.08
N ALA A 268 -10.42 -13.56 15.07
CA ALA A 268 -10.46 -12.12 15.28
C ALA A 268 -11.48 -11.45 14.37
N CYS A 269 -12.16 -10.46 14.95
CA CYS A 269 -13.23 -9.73 14.29
C CYS A 269 -12.99 -8.23 14.44
N SER A 270 -13.39 -7.46 13.41
CA SER A 270 -13.43 -6.01 13.41
C SER A 270 -14.86 -5.52 13.19
N PHE A 271 -15.14 -4.32 13.70
CA PHE A 271 -16.47 -3.72 13.68
C PHE A 271 -16.37 -2.24 13.34
N VAL A 272 -17.15 -1.83 12.35
CA VAL A 272 -17.45 -0.44 12.04
C VAL A 272 -18.84 -0.14 12.55
N HIS A 273 -18.92 0.68 13.60
CA HIS A 273 -20.19 1.16 14.16
C HIS A 273 -20.58 2.48 13.49
N PRO A 274 -21.87 2.71 13.19
CA PRO A 274 -22.34 3.99 12.65
C PRO A 274 -22.00 5.15 13.57
N ARG A 275 -21.73 6.32 12.99
CA ARG A 275 -21.59 7.56 13.76
C ARG A 275 -22.96 8.05 14.22
N ARG A 276 -23.03 8.55 15.46
CA ARG A 276 -24.25 9.18 15.99
C ARG A 276 -24.55 10.52 15.31
N ASP A 277 -23.51 11.22 14.89
CA ASP A 277 -23.61 12.60 14.37
C ASP A 277 -24.02 12.67 12.88
N THR A 278 -23.98 11.55 12.16
CA THR A 278 -24.27 11.49 10.70
C THR A 278 -25.75 11.35 10.37
N LEU A 279 -26.65 11.31 11.36
CA LEU A 279 -28.08 11.08 11.15
C LEU A 279 -28.84 12.31 10.59
N ASN A 280 -28.21 13.48 10.53
CA ASN A 280 -28.90 14.75 10.22
C ASN A 280 -28.30 15.56 9.05
N ASP A 281 -27.34 15.04 8.29
CA ASP A 281 -26.76 15.82 7.19
C ASP A 281 -27.59 15.66 5.90
N SER A 282 -28.73 16.35 5.87
CA SER A 282 -29.49 16.59 4.64
C SER A 282 -28.82 17.72 3.85
N SER A 283 -27.56 17.52 3.44
CA SER A 283 -26.91 18.43 2.49
C SER A 283 -27.70 18.39 1.18
N PRO A 284 -28.17 19.53 0.65
CA PRO A 284 -28.87 19.59 -0.64
C PRO A 284 -27.95 19.23 -1.83
N HIS A 285 -26.63 19.17 -1.62
CA HIS A 285 -25.65 18.81 -2.64
C HIS A 285 -25.13 17.39 -2.43
N LYS A 286 -25.48 16.49 -3.34
CA LYS A 286 -25.02 15.10 -3.37
C LYS A 286 -23.51 15.06 -3.68
N MET A 287 -22.71 14.70 -2.69
CA MET A 287 -21.26 14.49 -2.83
C MET A 287 -20.94 12.99 -2.88
N PRO A 288 -19.95 12.56 -3.70
CA PRO A 288 -19.59 11.16 -3.76
C PRO A 288 -18.77 10.75 -2.55
N SER A 289 -18.98 9.53 -2.09
CA SER A 289 -18.00 8.83 -1.26
C SER A 289 -16.78 8.45 -2.11
N VAL A 290 -15.63 8.26 -1.47
CA VAL A 290 -14.38 7.88 -2.13
C VAL A 290 -13.80 6.65 -1.45
N LEU A 291 -13.50 5.62 -2.25
CA LEU A 291 -12.87 4.39 -1.79
C LEU A 291 -11.59 4.13 -2.58
N LEU A 292 -10.46 4.24 -1.89
CA LEU A 292 -9.15 3.83 -2.37
C LEU A 292 -8.93 2.37 -1.98
N TRP A 293 -8.90 1.49 -2.98
CA TRP A 293 -8.74 0.04 -2.80
C TRP A 293 -7.43 -0.39 -3.46
N GLY A 294 -6.43 -0.76 -2.66
CA GLY A 294 -5.06 -0.79 -3.12
C GLY A 294 -4.30 -2.09 -2.88
N ILE A 295 -3.49 -2.48 -3.86
CA ILE A 295 -2.57 -3.62 -3.75
C ILE A 295 -1.16 -3.13 -4.09
N ASP A 296 -0.22 -3.38 -3.19
CA ASP A 296 1.19 -3.01 -3.38
C ASP A 296 1.85 -3.84 -4.50
N SER A 297 2.80 -3.24 -5.23
CA SER A 297 3.73 -3.96 -6.12
C SER A 297 3.15 -4.67 -7.37
N ILE A 298 2.04 -4.21 -7.94
CA ILE A 298 1.41 -4.83 -9.14
C ILE A 298 1.39 -3.87 -10.33
N SER A 299 2.06 -4.27 -11.41
CA SER A 299 1.96 -3.59 -12.70
C SER A 299 0.66 -3.93 -13.43
N ARG A 300 0.29 -3.11 -14.41
CA ARG A 300 -0.84 -3.44 -15.31
C ARG A 300 -0.68 -4.79 -16.02
N MET A 301 0.54 -5.14 -16.45
CA MET A 301 0.84 -6.44 -17.06
C MET A 301 0.73 -7.60 -16.06
N THR A 302 1.14 -7.38 -14.81
CA THR A 302 1.01 -8.38 -13.75
C THR A 302 -0.45 -8.59 -13.36
N LEU A 303 -1.28 -7.54 -13.33
CA LEU A 303 -2.72 -7.68 -13.11
C LEU A 303 -3.36 -8.57 -14.19
N GLU A 304 -3.10 -8.30 -15.47
CA GLU A 304 -3.62 -9.09 -16.60
C GLU A 304 -3.18 -10.56 -16.53
N ARG A 305 -1.92 -10.80 -16.16
CA ARG A 305 -1.33 -12.14 -16.10
C ARG A 305 -1.73 -12.93 -14.86
N ALA A 306 -1.66 -12.32 -13.69
CA ALA A 306 -1.83 -12.98 -12.40
C ALA A 306 -3.27 -12.93 -11.88
N MET A 307 -4.07 -11.94 -12.27
CA MET A 307 -5.47 -11.80 -11.85
C MET A 307 -6.43 -11.67 -13.04
N PRO A 308 -6.50 -12.68 -13.93
CA PRO A 308 -7.27 -12.59 -15.17
C PRO A 308 -8.78 -12.43 -14.94
N GLN A 309 -9.35 -12.97 -13.85
CA GLN A 309 -10.78 -12.77 -13.56
C GLN A 309 -11.05 -11.34 -13.13
N MET A 310 -10.18 -10.77 -12.28
CA MET A 310 -10.25 -9.37 -11.89
C MET A 310 -10.05 -8.44 -13.09
N TYR A 311 -9.05 -8.71 -13.93
CA TYR A 311 -8.83 -7.96 -15.17
C TYR A 311 -10.05 -8.00 -16.10
N LYS A 312 -10.66 -9.18 -16.29
CA LYS A 312 -11.91 -9.31 -17.05
C LYS A 312 -13.05 -8.51 -16.42
N TYR A 313 -13.23 -8.55 -15.10
CA TYR A 313 -14.23 -7.76 -14.41
C TYR A 313 -14.03 -6.25 -14.62
N LEU A 314 -12.80 -5.77 -14.54
CA LEU A 314 -12.48 -4.35 -14.73
C LEU A 314 -12.66 -3.89 -16.18
N ASN A 315 -12.47 -4.77 -17.16
CA ASN A 315 -12.76 -4.45 -18.55
C ASN A 315 -14.25 -4.59 -18.91
N THR A 316 -15.10 -4.94 -17.93
CA THR A 316 -16.55 -4.88 -18.08
C THR A 316 -17.10 -3.57 -17.49
N GLN A 317 -18.43 -3.40 -17.52
CA GLN A 317 -19.14 -2.13 -17.35
C GLN A 317 -18.57 -1.19 -16.24
N HIS A 318 -18.32 0.07 -16.63
CA HIS A 318 -18.16 1.27 -15.79
C HIS A 318 -16.83 1.49 -15.04
N TRP A 319 -15.75 0.83 -15.44
CA TRP A 319 -14.40 1.15 -14.98
C TRP A 319 -13.58 1.82 -16.09
N PHE A 320 -12.78 2.80 -15.71
CA PHE A 320 -11.89 3.55 -16.60
C PHE A 320 -10.45 3.29 -16.20
N GLU A 321 -9.68 2.72 -17.11
CA GLU A 321 -8.24 2.49 -16.93
C GLU A 321 -7.45 3.73 -17.32
N LEU A 322 -6.37 4.07 -16.59
CA LEU A 322 -5.36 5.02 -17.05
C LEU A 322 -4.09 4.24 -17.42
N GLN A 323 -3.92 3.88 -18.69
CA GLN A 323 -2.80 3.05 -19.15
C GLN A 323 -1.45 3.76 -19.08
N GLY A 324 -1.45 5.09 -19.11
CA GLY A 324 -0.27 5.93 -18.95
C GLY A 324 0.04 6.34 -17.52
N TYR A 325 -0.57 5.72 -16.51
CA TYR A 325 -0.31 6.01 -15.10
C TYR A 325 1.08 5.52 -14.68
N ASN A 326 1.94 6.47 -14.34
CA ASN A 326 3.36 6.24 -14.04
C ASN A 326 3.67 6.57 -12.58
N LYS A 327 4.45 5.72 -11.90
CA LYS A 327 4.90 5.94 -10.52
C LYS A 327 5.78 7.20 -10.34
N MET A 328 5.95 7.66 -9.10
CA MET A 328 6.81 8.80 -8.73
C MET A 328 8.17 8.41 -8.15
N GLY A 329 8.30 7.22 -7.55
CA GLY A 329 9.52 6.86 -6.83
C GLY A 329 9.63 5.39 -6.45
N ASP A 330 10.83 4.97 -6.04
CA ASP A 330 11.24 3.56 -5.90
C ASP A 330 10.23 2.64 -5.19
N ASN A 331 9.67 3.06 -4.06
CA ASN A 331 8.83 2.23 -3.19
C ASN A 331 7.49 2.90 -2.82
N THR A 332 6.70 2.24 -1.98
CA THR A 332 5.34 2.65 -1.59
C THR A 332 5.22 4.06 -1.05
N PHE A 333 6.11 4.46 -0.15
CA PHE A 333 6.02 5.77 0.53
C PHE A 333 5.94 6.98 -0.43
N PRO A 334 6.90 7.25 -1.34
CA PRO A 334 6.82 8.40 -2.24
C PRO A 334 5.61 8.35 -3.18
N ASN A 335 5.18 7.18 -3.65
CA ASN A 335 4.04 7.05 -4.55
C ASN A 335 2.73 7.37 -3.82
N LEU A 336 2.52 6.79 -2.63
CA LEU A 336 1.33 7.09 -1.83
C LEU A 336 1.35 8.50 -1.24
N MET A 337 2.52 9.04 -0.88
CA MET A 337 2.61 10.45 -0.44
C MET A 337 2.21 11.41 -1.57
N ALA A 338 2.57 11.13 -2.81
CA ALA A 338 2.12 11.94 -3.95
C ALA A 338 0.59 11.91 -4.10
N VAL A 339 -0.06 10.74 -3.96
CA VAL A 339 -1.54 10.63 -3.96
C VAL A 339 -2.17 11.34 -2.77
N LEU A 340 -1.61 11.15 -1.57
CA LEU A 340 -2.27 11.54 -0.32
C LEU A 340 -1.97 12.97 0.11
N THR A 341 -0.91 13.60 -0.40
CA THR A 341 -0.54 14.98 -0.02
C THR A 341 -0.25 15.89 -1.19
N GLY A 342 -0.07 15.33 -2.39
CA GLY A 342 0.43 16.09 -3.53
C GLY A 342 1.92 16.45 -3.41
N PHE A 343 2.64 15.95 -2.40
CA PHE A 343 4.04 16.31 -2.15
C PHE A 343 5.01 15.37 -2.86
N ASN A 344 6.12 15.94 -3.32
CA ASN A 344 7.27 15.14 -3.73
C ASN A 344 7.97 14.50 -2.52
N LYS A 345 8.81 13.50 -2.76
CA LYS A 345 9.50 12.77 -1.69
C LYS A 345 10.28 13.72 -0.78
N THR A 346 11.11 14.60 -1.34
CA THR A 346 11.98 15.48 -0.53
C THR A 346 11.14 16.39 0.38
N PHE A 347 10.09 16.99 -0.17
CA PHE A 347 9.19 17.87 0.57
C PHE A 347 8.38 17.10 1.62
N ALA A 348 7.89 15.90 1.30
CA ALA A 348 7.19 15.04 2.27
C ALA A 348 8.07 14.69 3.48
N TYR A 349 9.37 14.38 3.29
CA TYR A 349 10.27 14.13 4.43
C TYR A 349 10.54 15.40 5.24
N ALA A 350 10.69 16.55 4.59
CA ALA A 350 10.94 17.83 5.26
C ALA A 350 9.72 18.30 6.08
N GLN A 351 8.53 18.25 5.49
CA GLN A 351 7.30 18.78 6.08
C GLN A 351 6.63 17.78 7.02
N CYS A 352 6.46 16.53 6.58
CA CYS A 352 5.75 15.50 7.33
C CYS A 352 6.65 14.73 8.31
N ARG A 353 7.98 14.93 8.28
CA ARG A 353 8.96 14.44 9.27
C ARG A 353 8.63 13.03 9.81
N PRO A 354 8.53 12.00 8.94
CA PRO A 354 8.03 10.68 9.32
C PRO A 354 8.91 9.96 10.35
N ASP A 355 10.15 10.41 10.56
CA ASP A 355 11.09 9.92 11.57
C ASP A 355 10.87 10.50 12.98
N LYS A 356 9.97 11.49 13.11
CA LYS A 356 9.61 12.17 14.37
C LYS A 356 8.22 11.79 14.83
N VAL A 357 8.05 11.67 16.16
CA VAL A 357 6.75 11.46 16.80
C VAL A 357 5.86 12.67 16.48
N GLY A 358 4.64 12.43 16.02
CA GLY A 358 3.72 13.50 15.63
C GLY A 358 3.99 14.11 14.26
N GLY A 359 5.03 13.67 13.54
CA GLY A 359 5.35 14.19 12.21
C GLY A 359 4.25 13.91 11.20
N LEU A 360 3.89 12.63 11.04
CA LEU A 360 2.81 12.22 10.13
C LEU A 360 1.45 12.79 10.56
N ASP A 361 1.23 13.01 11.85
CA ASP A 361 0.05 13.68 12.39
C ASP A 361 -0.05 15.14 11.95
N ALA A 362 1.07 15.82 11.67
CA ALA A 362 1.07 17.19 11.15
C ALA A 362 0.96 17.26 9.61
N CYS A 363 1.15 16.13 8.93
CA CYS A 363 1.11 16.05 7.48
C CYS A 363 -0.30 16.32 6.92
N PRO A 364 -0.49 17.12 5.86
CA PRO A 364 -1.80 17.43 5.28
C PRO A 364 -2.28 16.28 4.38
N LEU A 365 -2.51 15.11 4.99
CA LEU A 365 -3.03 13.94 4.29
C LEU A 365 -4.49 14.20 3.88
N ILE A 366 -4.83 13.88 2.63
CA ILE A 366 -6.08 14.22 1.95
C ILE A 366 -7.34 13.78 2.72
N TRP A 367 -7.26 12.69 3.49
CA TRP A 367 -8.36 12.27 4.34
C TRP A 367 -8.73 13.30 5.41
N LYS A 368 -7.82 14.20 5.81
CA LYS A 368 -8.13 15.32 6.70
C LYS A 368 -9.01 16.37 6.04
N ASP A 369 -8.83 16.58 4.74
CA ASP A 369 -9.68 17.49 3.97
C ASP A 369 -11.09 16.91 3.81
N PHE A 370 -11.18 15.62 3.49
CA PHE A 370 -12.44 14.89 3.52
C PHE A 370 -13.09 14.93 4.91
N LYS A 371 -12.30 14.73 5.98
CA LYS A 371 -12.76 14.82 7.36
C LYS A 371 -13.34 16.19 7.69
N ALA A 372 -12.65 17.26 7.28
CA ALA A 372 -13.10 18.64 7.47
C ALA A 372 -14.39 18.96 6.70
N LYS A 373 -14.66 18.24 5.61
CA LYS A 373 -15.91 18.31 4.83
C LYS A 373 -16.99 17.33 5.32
N GLY A 374 -16.85 16.79 6.53
CA GLY A 374 -17.88 15.96 7.19
C GLY A 374 -17.81 14.47 6.89
N TYR A 375 -16.86 14.01 6.08
CA TYR A 375 -16.77 12.59 5.71
C TYR A 375 -16.36 11.72 6.91
N THR A 376 -16.91 10.50 6.97
CA THR A 376 -16.35 9.43 7.80
C THR A 376 -15.07 8.91 7.13
N THR A 377 -13.97 8.81 7.86
CA THR A 377 -12.67 8.41 7.30
C THR A 377 -12.20 7.04 7.77
N ALA A 378 -11.55 6.27 6.89
CA ALA A 378 -10.91 5.01 7.23
C ALA A 378 -9.54 4.83 6.59
N PHE A 379 -8.63 4.21 7.34
CA PHE A 379 -7.34 3.72 6.84
C PHE A 379 -7.00 2.37 7.47
N ALA A 380 -6.64 1.39 6.65
CA ALA A 380 -6.14 0.10 7.10
C ALA A 380 -5.15 -0.49 6.11
N GLU A 381 -4.09 -1.09 6.64
CA GLU A 381 -3.01 -1.71 5.88
C GLU A 381 -2.60 -3.03 6.55
N ASP A 382 -2.37 -4.08 5.76
CA ASP A 382 -1.85 -5.35 6.27
C ASP A 382 -0.32 -5.30 6.47
N TRP A 383 0.23 -6.30 7.16
CA TRP A 383 1.66 -6.48 7.40
C TRP A 383 2.31 -5.46 8.35
N SER A 384 2.16 -5.70 9.64
CA SER A 384 2.46 -4.74 10.71
C SER A 384 3.90 -4.24 10.77
N GLU A 385 4.86 -5.04 10.30
CA GLU A 385 6.30 -4.77 10.33
C GLU A 385 6.74 -3.83 9.19
N TYR A 386 6.07 -3.91 8.04
CA TYR A 386 6.44 -3.18 6.82
C TYR A 386 5.35 -2.23 6.32
N SER A 387 4.34 -1.93 7.14
CA SER A 387 3.30 -0.94 6.80
C SER A 387 3.91 0.41 6.39
N THR A 388 3.30 1.04 5.39
CA THR A 388 3.80 2.25 4.68
C THR A 388 4.24 3.36 5.63
N PHE A 389 3.44 3.64 6.67
CA PHE A 389 3.65 4.76 7.58
C PHE A 389 4.44 4.40 8.85
N ASP A 390 4.75 3.11 9.04
CA ASP A 390 5.43 2.56 10.20
C ASP A 390 6.86 2.10 9.89
N TYR A 391 7.10 1.60 8.66
CA TYR A 391 8.40 1.06 8.27
C TYR A 391 9.48 2.14 8.19
N SER A 392 10.46 2.06 9.10
CA SER A 392 11.51 3.08 9.25
C SER A 392 10.95 4.50 9.47
N SER A 393 9.80 4.58 10.15
CA SER A 393 9.07 5.79 10.55
C SER A 393 8.63 5.66 12.01
N ARG A 394 7.94 6.67 12.56
CA ARG A 394 7.37 6.62 13.93
C ARG A 394 5.89 6.21 13.98
N GLY A 395 5.28 5.97 12.83
CA GLY A 395 3.83 5.82 12.73
C GLY A 395 3.11 7.11 13.09
N PHE A 396 1.79 7.03 13.22
CA PHE A 396 0.96 8.13 13.71
C PHE A 396 1.00 8.18 15.24
N PHE A 397 1.02 9.37 15.82
CA PHE A 397 0.91 9.53 17.27
C PHE A 397 -0.54 9.36 17.75
N LYS A 398 -1.51 9.90 17.00
CA LYS A 398 -2.96 9.70 17.17
C LYS A 398 -3.51 8.89 16.00
N PRO A 399 -4.62 8.15 16.17
CA PRO A 399 -5.28 7.50 15.03
C PRO A 399 -5.56 8.52 13.91
N PRO A 400 -5.13 8.28 12.65
CA PRO A 400 -5.20 9.27 11.57
C PRO A 400 -6.60 9.43 10.98
N THR A 401 -7.49 8.46 11.22
CA THR A 401 -8.83 8.33 10.65
C THR A 401 -9.81 7.81 11.70
N ASP A 402 -11.10 7.89 11.41
CA ASP A 402 -12.16 7.45 12.33
C ASP A 402 -12.17 5.94 12.55
N VAL A 403 -11.96 5.18 11.47
CA VAL A 403 -11.72 3.73 11.51
C VAL A 403 -10.26 3.50 11.16
N TYR A 404 -9.51 2.86 12.07
CA TYR A 404 -8.08 2.66 11.90
C TYR A 404 -7.68 1.21 12.19
N GLY A 405 -7.19 0.50 11.17
CA GLY A 405 -6.95 -0.95 11.21
C GLY A 405 -5.69 -1.40 11.97
N ARG A 406 -4.77 -0.49 12.31
CA ARG A 406 -3.46 -0.83 12.87
C ARG A 406 -3.50 -1.67 14.15
N PRO A 407 -4.33 -1.37 15.16
CA PRO A 407 -4.37 -2.19 16.38
C PRO A 407 -4.82 -3.64 16.11
N LEU A 408 -5.77 -3.83 15.18
CA LEU A 408 -6.22 -5.15 14.76
C LEU A 408 -5.06 -5.95 14.18
N ILE A 409 -4.36 -5.40 13.19
CA ILE A 409 -3.28 -6.10 12.48
C ILE A 409 -2.11 -6.45 13.41
N LEU A 410 -1.72 -5.52 14.29
CA LEU A 410 -0.72 -5.81 15.33
C LEU A 410 -1.12 -6.98 16.23
N ALA A 411 -2.40 -7.02 16.64
CA ALA A 411 -2.90 -8.07 17.51
C ALA A 411 -3.01 -9.42 16.78
N VAL A 412 -3.57 -9.45 15.57
CA VAL A 412 -3.78 -10.73 14.86
C VAL A 412 -2.47 -11.38 14.41
N GLU A 413 -1.46 -10.60 14.04
CA GLU A 413 -0.13 -11.13 13.72
C GLU A 413 0.59 -11.68 14.95
N LYS A 414 0.32 -11.13 16.14
CA LYS A 414 1.01 -11.51 17.37
C LYS A 414 0.31 -12.63 18.14
N GLU A 415 -1.01 -12.65 18.14
CA GLU A 415 -1.84 -13.51 18.99
C GLU A 415 -2.35 -14.76 18.27
N LEU A 416 -2.56 -14.69 16.95
CA LEU A 416 -3.08 -15.82 16.18
C LEU A 416 -1.95 -16.65 15.58
N LYS A 417 -2.25 -17.91 15.27
CA LYS A 417 -1.31 -18.78 14.56
C LYS A 417 -1.06 -18.20 13.17
N GLN A 418 0.20 -17.93 12.86
CA GLN A 418 0.63 -17.38 11.58
C GLN A 418 1.21 -18.48 10.68
N THR A 419 0.84 -18.48 9.40
CA THR A 419 1.62 -19.14 8.32
C THR A 419 2.27 -18.09 7.42
N ARG A 420 3.21 -18.50 6.57
CA ARG A 420 3.89 -17.61 5.63
C ARG A 420 3.85 -18.15 4.21
N GLN A 421 3.75 -17.24 3.24
CA GLN A 421 3.93 -17.49 1.81
C GLN A 421 4.89 -16.44 1.26
N SER A 422 5.89 -16.87 0.50
CA SER A 422 6.94 -15.98 -0.05
C SER A 422 7.54 -15.03 1.02
N ASN A 423 7.77 -15.55 2.23
CA ASN A 423 8.25 -14.85 3.44
C ASN A 423 7.33 -13.76 4.02
N LEU A 424 6.09 -13.65 3.54
CA LEU A 424 5.08 -12.73 4.05
C LEU A 424 4.09 -13.47 4.96
N PRO A 425 3.49 -12.82 5.98
CA PRO A 425 2.33 -13.38 6.67
C PRO A 425 1.23 -13.73 5.67
N TYR A 426 0.72 -14.96 5.71
CA TYR A 426 -0.41 -15.37 4.88
C TYR A 426 -1.62 -15.66 5.75
N CYS A 427 -1.73 -16.84 6.38
CA CYS A 427 -2.82 -17.10 7.31
C CYS A 427 -2.54 -16.43 8.66
N LEU A 428 -3.50 -15.65 9.16
CA LEU A 428 -3.52 -15.16 10.53
C LEU A 428 -4.76 -15.75 11.22
N GLY A 429 -4.55 -16.84 11.94
CA GLY A 429 -5.65 -17.67 12.43
C GLY A 429 -6.39 -18.32 11.26
N ARG A 430 -7.66 -17.96 11.09
CA ARG A 430 -8.60 -18.65 10.19
C ARG A 430 -8.75 -18.03 8.81
N LYS A 431 -8.14 -16.87 8.54
CA LYS A 431 -8.20 -16.22 7.23
C LYS A 431 -6.85 -15.62 6.79
N PRO A 432 -6.66 -15.38 5.47
CA PRO A 432 -5.49 -14.66 4.98
C PRO A 432 -5.41 -13.23 5.51
N ALA A 433 -4.19 -12.72 5.70
CA ALA A 433 -3.91 -11.42 6.30
C ALA A 433 -4.62 -10.27 5.57
N ALA A 434 -4.57 -10.28 4.23
CA ALA A 434 -5.25 -9.29 3.39
C ALA A 434 -6.79 -9.26 3.58
N GLU A 435 -7.41 -10.38 3.96
CA GLU A 435 -8.86 -10.41 4.17
C GLU A 435 -9.29 -9.59 5.37
N TYR A 436 -8.48 -9.46 6.42
CA TYR A 436 -8.79 -8.58 7.55
C TYR A 436 -8.96 -7.11 7.11
N ILE A 437 -8.22 -6.69 6.08
CA ILE A 437 -8.27 -5.32 5.56
C ILE A 437 -9.49 -5.14 4.65
N TYR A 438 -9.72 -6.08 3.74
CA TYR A 438 -10.81 -5.98 2.78
C TYR A 438 -12.19 -6.27 3.39
N ASP A 439 -12.28 -7.17 4.36
CA ASP A 439 -13.49 -7.36 5.17
C ASP A 439 -13.85 -6.05 5.89
N LEU A 440 -12.85 -5.40 6.51
CA LEU A 440 -13.03 -4.10 7.16
C LEU A 440 -13.47 -3.03 6.15
N GLY A 441 -12.92 -3.06 4.93
CA GLY A 441 -13.30 -2.15 3.84
C GLY A 441 -14.74 -2.31 3.38
N VAL A 442 -15.18 -3.55 3.15
CA VAL A 442 -16.59 -3.84 2.82
C VAL A 442 -17.51 -3.43 3.95
N GLN A 443 -17.16 -3.76 5.19
CA GLN A 443 -17.95 -3.40 6.37
C GLN A 443 -18.06 -1.87 6.50
N PHE A 444 -16.93 -1.16 6.40
CA PHE A 444 -16.88 0.30 6.46
C PHE A 444 -17.78 0.95 5.40
N ALA A 445 -17.62 0.56 4.14
CA ALA A 445 -18.38 1.15 3.05
C ALA A 445 -19.88 0.82 3.15
N SER A 446 -20.22 -0.41 3.58
CA SER A 446 -21.62 -0.84 3.74
C SER A 446 -22.35 -0.08 4.86
N VAL A 447 -21.69 0.08 6.02
CA VAL A 447 -22.25 0.82 7.17
C VAL A 447 -22.46 2.29 6.84
N ASN A 448 -21.53 2.87 6.07
CA ASN A 448 -21.58 4.29 5.70
C ASN A 448 -22.25 4.54 4.35
N ARG A 449 -22.93 3.56 3.73
CA ARG A 449 -23.45 3.67 2.35
C ARG A 449 -24.41 4.85 2.12
N ASN A 450 -25.14 5.25 3.17
CA ASN A 450 -26.11 6.35 3.16
C ASN A 450 -25.51 7.68 3.62
N SER A 451 -24.20 7.76 3.81
CA SER A 451 -23.45 8.93 4.24
C SER A 451 -22.19 9.10 3.38
N THR A 452 -21.54 10.26 3.44
CA THR A 452 -20.27 10.47 2.73
C THR A 452 -19.10 9.88 3.51
N PHE A 453 -18.23 9.15 2.81
CA PHE A 453 -17.05 8.55 3.42
C PHE A 453 -15.81 8.62 2.52
N PHE A 454 -14.63 8.63 3.14
CA PHE A 454 -13.33 8.45 2.48
C PHE A 454 -12.63 7.26 3.13
N GLY A 455 -12.39 6.18 2.39
CA GLY A 455 -11.72 4.99 2.90
C GLY A 455 -10.49 4.64 2.07
N MET A 456 -9.38 4.29 2.73
CA MET A 456 -8.21 3.71 2.08
C MET A 456 -7.88 2.35 2.70
N PHE A 457 -7.94 1.30 1.89
CA PHE A 457 -7.67 -0.08 2.28
C PHE A 457 -6.55 -0.64 1.41
N TRP A 458 -5.42 -0.97 2.03
CA TRP A 458 -4.18 -1.28 1.34
C TRP A 458 -3.63 -2.65 1.75
N THR A 459 -3.13 -3.42 0.79
CA THR A 459 -2.59 -4.75 1.07
C THR A 459 -1.27 -5.04 0.36
N ASN A 460 -0.38 -5.72 1.06
CA ASN A 460 0.99 -6.10 0.70
C ASN A 460 1.19 -7.63 0.69
N THR A 461 0.46 -8.36 1.55
CA THR A 461 0.81 -9.74 1.95
C THR A 461 0.68 -10.79 0.86
N PHE A 462 0.04 -10.48 -0.27
CA PHE A 462 -0.13 -11.40 -1.39
C PHE A 462 0.47 -10.89 -2.71
N SER A 463 1.37 -9.91 -2.67
CA SER A 463 1.99 -9.34 -3.88
C SER A 463 3.45 -8.90 -3.71
N HIS A 464 3.81 -8.30 -2.57
CA HIS A 464 5.07 -7.54 -2.42
C HIS A 464 6.34 -8.34 -2.75
N ASN A 465 6.44 -9.61 -2.31
CA ASN A 465 7.65 -10.43 -2.51
C ASN A 465 7.58 -11.34 -3.74
N ASP A 466 6.39 -11.52 -4.32
CA ASP A 466 6.13 -12.50 -5.36
C ASP A 466 5.02 -12.00 -6.29
N PHE A 467 5.41 -11.59 -7.49
CA PHE A 467 4.51 -11.04 -8.50
C PHE A 467 3.42 -12.01 -8.97
N SER A 468 3.54 -13.30 -8.65
CA SER A 468 2.60 -14.34 -9.07
C SER A 468 1.60 -14.75 -7.98
N MET A 469 1.88 -14.42 -6.71
CA MET A 469 0.95 -14.62 -5.58
C MET A 469 -0.43 -13.97 -5.74
N PRO A 470 -0.62 -12.85 -6.49
CA PRO A 470 -1.95 -12.30 -6.75
C PRO A 470 -2.95 -13.29 -7.37
N SER A 471 -2.48 -14.31 -8.06
CA SER A 471 -3.33 -15.37 -8.60
C SER A 471 -4.08 -16.20 -7.55
N ALA A 472 -3.56 -16.26 -6.31
CA ALA A 472 -4.28 -16.87 -5.20
C ALA A 472 -5.50 -16.06 -4.74
N MET A 473 -5.52 -14.75 -5.01
CA MET A 473 -6.57 -13.83 -4.56
C MET A 473 -7.49 -13.34 -5.69
N ASP A 474 -7.25 -13.73 -6.94
CA ASP A 474 -7.97 -13.28 -8.14
C ASP A 474 -9.51 -13.35 -7.97
N SER A 475 -10.07 -14.54 -7.74
CA SER A 475 -11.51 -14.71 -7.54
C SER A 475 -12.04 -14.01 -6.29
N LYS A 476 -11.24 -13.93 -5.22
CA LYS A 476 -11.64 -13.27 -3.96
C LYS A 476 -11.80 -11.77 -4.16
N MET A 477 -10.93 -11.14 -4.95
CA MET A 477 -10.99 -9.72 -5.27
C MET A 477 -12.23 -9.37 -6.12
N VAL A 478 -12.58 -10.23 -7.09
CA VAL A 478 -13.85 -10.10 -7.83
C VAL A 478 -15.05 -10.18 -6.88
N ASN A 479 -15.02 -11.09 -5.90
CA ASN A 479 -16.10 -11.22 -4.93
C ASN A 479 -16.27 -9.98 -4.04
N TYR A 480 -15.18 -9.32 -3.61
CA TYR A 480 -15.28 -8.05 -2.90
C TYR A 480 -15.94 -6.97 -3.75
N MET A 481 -15.53 -6.83 -5.02
CA MET A 481 -16.11 -5.83 -5.93
C MET A 481 -17.61 -6.08 -6.17
N ARG A 482 -18.01 -7.35 -6.40
CA ARG A 482 -19.42 -7.73 -6.51
C ARG A 482 -20.20 -7.50 -5.23
N THR A 483 -19.58 -7.65 -4.07
CA THR A 483 -20.24 -7.41 -2.76
C THR A 483 -20.50 -5.93 -2.56
N LEU A 484 -19.54 -5.07 -2.90
CA LEU A 484 -19.72 -3.61 -2.89
C LEU A 484 -20.83 -3.16 -3.86
N ASP A 485 -20.90 -3.77 -5.04
CA ASP A 485 -21.96 -3.47 -6.02
C ASP A 485 -23.35 -3.90 -5.50
N LYS A 486 -23.50 -5.17 -5.12
CA LYS A 486 -24.77 -5.73 -4.60
C LYS A 486 -25.29 -5.06 -3.33
N SER A 487 -24.42 -4.42 -2.55
CA SER A 487 -24.81 -3.70 -1.33
C SER A 487 -25.27 -2.26 -1.58
N GLY A 488 -25.20 -1.78 -2.83
CA GLY A 488 -25.53 -0.41 -3.23
C GLY A 488 -24.43 0.59 -2.88
N VAL A 489 -23.24 0.14 -2.44
CA VAL A 489 -22.13 1.05 -2.11
C VAL A 489 -21.65 1.78 -3.37
N MET A 490 -21.61 1.08 -4.50
CA MET A 490 -21.12 1.64 -5.76
C MET A 490 -22.03 2.70 -6.41
N ASP A 491 -23.24 2.90 -5.87
CA ASP A 491 -24.23 3.87 -6.39
C ASP A 491 -23.85 5.31 -6.09
N ASN A 492 -23.16 5.54 -4.96
CA ASN A 492 -22.70 6.86 -4.53
C ASN A 492 -21.18 6.96 -4.33
N THR A 493 -20.44 5.90 -4.63
CA THR A 493 -18.99 5.85 -4.35
C THR A 493 -18.17 5.88 -5.63
N LEU A 494 -17.22 6.80 -5.71
CA LEU A 494 -16.11 6.71 -6.65
C LEU A 494 -15.04 5.78 -6.07
N ILE A 495 -14.69 4.73 -6.82
CA ILE A 495 -13.72 3.73 -6.38
C ILE A 495 -12.47 3.85 -7.24
N ILE A 496 -11.31 3.95 -6.61
CA ILE A 496 -10.01 3.83 -7.28
C ILE A 496 -9.40 2.51 -6.86
N PHE A 497 -9.34 1.56 -7.80
CA PHE A 497 -8.64 0.29 -7.63
C PHE A 497 -7.25 0.39 -8.26
N PHE A 498 -6.19 0.39 -7.46
CA PHE A 498 -4.86 0.74 -7.97
C PHE A 498 -3.70 0.09 -7.24
N SER A 499 -2.54 0.16 -7.88
CA SER A 499 -1.23 -0.07 -7.28
C SER A 499 -0.39 1.20 -7.32
N ASP A 500 0.66 1.24 -6.53
CA ASP A 500 1.56 2.36 -6.36
C ASP A 500 2.83 2.23 -7.23
N HIS A 501 3.29 1.00 -7.44
CA HIS A 501 4.35 0.62 -8.36
C HIS A 501 4.22 -0.85 -8.78
N GLY A 502 4.99 -1.28 -9.79
CA GLY A 502 5.10 -2.70 -10.13
C GLY A 502 6.21 -3.43 -9.35
N SER A 503 6.71 -4.56 -9.83
CA SER A 503 7.71 -5.34 -9.10
C SER A 503 9.05 -4.62 -9.04
N ARG A 504 9.48 -4.12 -7.87
CA ARG A 504 10.72 -3.33 -7.72
C ARG A 504 12.02 -4.13 -7.87
N PHE A 505 11.97 -5.41 -7.50
CA PHE A 505 13.09 -6.35 -7.55
C PHE A 505 12.59 -7.75 -7.92
N GLY A 506 13.51 -8.69 -8.16
CA GLY A 506 13.19 -10.09 -8.42
C GLY A 506 13.30 -10.49 -9.90
N PRO A 507 12.77 -11.67 -10.27
CA PRO A 507 13.01 -12.24 -11.60
C PRO A 507 12.39 -11.42 -12.74
N LEU A 508 11.23 -10.77 -12.54
CA LEU A 508 10.64 -9.88 -13.55
C LEU A 508 11.57 -8.70 -13.91
N ARG A 509 12.26 -8.12 -12.92
CA ARG A 509 13.18 -6.99 -13.14
C ARG A 509 14.43 -7.34 -13.93
N LYS A 510 14.72 -8.62 -14.10
CA LYS A 510 15.86 -9.10 -14.92
C LYS A 510 15.51 -9.25 -16.39
N LEU A 511 14.25 -9.10 -16.78
CA LEU A 511 13.78 -9.18 -18.16
C LEU A 511 13.81 -7.81 -18.83
N ASP A 512 13.84 -7.78 -20.16
CA ASP A 512 13.79 -6.55 -20.96
C ASP A 512 12.51 -5.72 -20.68
N SER A 513 11.37 -6.38 -20.44
CA SER A 513 10.11 -5.73 -20.03
C SER A 513 10.11 -5.24 -18.59
N GLY A 514 11.14 -5.59 -17.80
CA GLY A 514 11.25 -5.26 -16.39
C GLY A 514 11.15 -3.76 -16.13
N PHE A 515 11.61 -2.92 -17.05
CA PHE A 515 11.57 -1.46 -16.92
C PHE A 515 10.13 -0.93 -16.83
N VAL A 516 9.26 -1.35 -17.75
CA VAL A 516 7.84 -0.96 -17.73
C VAL A 516 7.05 -1.74 -16.67
N GLU A 517 7.40 -3.00 -16.40
CA GLU A 517 6.82 -3.81 -15.31
C GLU A 517 7.03 -3.18 -13.93
N GLU A 518 7.98 -2.27 -13.77
CA GLU A 518 8.21 -1.58 -12.50
C GLU A 518 7.53 -0.21 -12.44
N ARG A 519 7.51 0.50 -13.58
CA ARG A 519 7.10 1.91 -13.66
C ARG A 519 5.61 2.13 -13.90
N LEU A 520 4.91 1.13 -14.44
CA LEU A 520 3.50 1.22 -14.84
C LEU A 520 2.59 0.36 -13.93
N PRO A 521 2.28 0.81 -12.70
CA PRO A 521 1.26 0.18 -11.87
C PRO A 521 -0.10 0.20 -12.54
N PHE A 522 -0.98 -0.72 -12.16
CA PHE A 522 -2.37 -0.67 -12.63
C PHE A 522 -3.15 0.42 -11.90
N ILE A 523 -4.14 1.01 -12.57
CA ILE A 523 -5.15 1.89 -11.96
C ILE A 523 -6.45 1.82 -12.75
N TYR A 524 -7.55 1.66 -12.03
CA TYR A 524 -8.92 1.69 -12.57
C TYR A 524 -9.79 2.55 -11.68
N ILE A 525 -10.60 3.41 -12.31
CA ILE A 525 -11.50 4.34 -11.64
C ILE A 525 -12.93 3.97 -11.99
N ARG A 526 -13.77 3.69 -10.99
CA ARG A 526 -15.21 3.52 -11.16
C ARG A 526 -15.93 4.80 -10.76
N VAL A 527 -16.76 5.34 -11.66
CA VAL A 527 -17.52 6.57 -11.42
C VAL A 527 -19.00 6.23 -11.17
N PRO A 528 -19.62 6.71 -10.08
CA PRO A 528 -21.03 6.42 -9.78
C PRO A 528 -21.96 7.00 -10.86
N HIS A 529 -23.10 6.35 -11.07
CA HIS A 529 -24.02 6.66 -12.18
C HIS A 529 -24.42 8.12 -12.24
N TRP A 530 -24.81 8.70 -11.11
CA TRP A 530 -25.29 10.08 -11.05
C TRP A 530 -24.20 11.10 -11.44
N ILE A 531 -22.91 10.82 -11.21
CA ILE A 531 -21.81 11.68 -11.68
C ILE A 531 -21.69 11.58 -13.20
N ARG A 532 -21.81 10.36 -13.75
CA ARG A 532 -21.75 10.13 -15.19
C ARG A 532 -22.85 10.89 -15.93
N GLU A 533 -24.05 10.92 -15.37
CA GLU A 533 -25.20 11.67 -15.92
C GLU A 533 -25.06 13.19 -15.74
N LYS A 534 -24.68 13.64 -14.54
CA LYS A 534 -24.59 15.08 -14.23
C LYS A 534 -23.38 15.76 -14.89
N TYR A 535 -22.27 15.04 -15.04
CA TYR A 535 -20.99 15.57 -15.51
C TYR A 535 -20.42 14.78 -16.70
N PRO A 536 -21.12 14.70 -17.85
CA PRO A 536 -20.69 13.90 -19.00
C PRO A 536 -19.33 14.34 -19.55
N LYS A 537 -18.97 15.63 -19.44
CA LYS A 537 -17.65 16.14 -19.84
C LYS A 537 -16.51 15.55 -19.00
N LEU A 538 -16.69 15.37 -17.69
CA LEU A 538 -15.68 14.75 -16.83
C LEU A 538 -15.45 13.29 -17.22
N LEU A 539 -16.53 12.59 -17.60
CA LEU A 539 -16.45 11.22 -18.08
C LEU A 539 -15.71 11.11 -19.41
N HIS A 540 -16.02 11.99 -20.36
CA HIS A 540 -15.34 12.06 -21.64
C HIS A 540 -13.83 12.30 -21.47
N ASN A 541 -13.45 13.27 -20.63
CA ASN A 541 -12.04 13.55 -20.33
C ASN A 541 -11.34 12.34 -19.73
N LEU A 542 -12.01 11.61 -18.82
CA LEU A 542 -11.46 10.41 -18.22
C LEU A 542 -11.23 9.30 -19.27
N GLN A 543 -12.12 9.17 -20.26
CA GLN A 543 -11.93 8.25 -21.39
C GLN A 543 -10.76 8.65 -22.28
N VAL A 544 -10.64 9.94 -22.63
CA VAL A 544 -9.50 10.46 -23.40
C VAL A 544 -8.19 10.21 -22.66
N ASN A 545 -8.19 10.40 -21.34
CA ASN A 545 -7.01 10.21 -20.49
C ASN A 545 -6.56 8.75 -20.36
N ARG A 546 -7.33 7.77 -20.85
CA ARG A 546 -6.94 6.35 -20.87
C ARG A 546 -5.54 6.15 -21.44
N ASN A 547 -5.23 6.83 -22.54
CA ASN A 547 -3.96 6.72 -23.26
C ASN A 547 -3.12 8.00 -23.18
N ARG A 548 -3.24 8.75 -22.07
CA ARG A 548 -2.43 9.93 -21.75
C ARG A 548 -1.53 9.68 -20.57
N LEU A 549 -0.40 10.40 -20.52
CA LEU A 549 0.52 10.36 -19.39
C LEU A 549 -0.15 10.99 -18.16
N THR A 550 -0.29 10.17 -17.10
CA THR A 550 -0.81 10.60 -15.81
C THR A 550 0.11 10.14 -14.68
N SER A 551 0.02 10.80 -13.52
CA SER A 551 0.84 10.48 -12.35
C SER A 551 0.02 10.49 -11.06
N PRO A 552 0.56 9.93 -9.95
CA PRO A 552 -0.01 10.05 -8.61
C PRO A 552 -0.44 11.48 -8.20
N TYR A 553 0.22 12.52 -8.71
CA TYR A 553 -0.19 13.91 -8.45
C TYR A 553 -1.52 14.27 -9.11
N ASP A 554 -1.79 13.74 -10.31
CA ASP A 554 -3.08 13.95 -10.98
C ASP A 554 -4.22 13.25 -10.22
N ILE A 555 -3.92 12.12 -9.56
CA ILE A 555 -4.86 11.44 -8.66
C ILE A 555 -5.11 12.29 -7.41
N HIS A 556 -4.08 12.88 -6.79
CA HIS A 556 -4.26 13.83 -5.70
C HIS A 556 -5.16 15.01 -6.09
N ALA A 557 -4.87 15.64 -7.24
CA ALA A 557 -5.69 16.72 -7.78
C ALA A 557 -7.14 16.27 -8.05
N THR A 558 -7.33 15.00 -8.44
CA THR A 558 -8.67 14.41 -8.60
C THR A 558 -9.40 14.26 -7.27
N LEU A 559 -8.72 13.79 -6.22
CA LEU A 559 -9.32 13.70 -4.88
C LEU A 559 -9.76 15.07 -4.37
N ARG A 560 -8.97 16.12 -4.62
CA ARG A 560 -9.34 17.51 -4.32
C ARG A 560 -10.53 17.99 -5.16
N HIS A 561 -10.56 17.67 -6.45
CA HIS A 561 -11.68 17.99 -7.34
C HIS A 561 -13.00 17.35 -6.86
N LEU A 562 -12.95 16.12 -6.32
CA LEU A 562 -14.15 15.45 -5.80
C LEU A 562 -14.77 16.12 -4.57
N LEU A 563 -14.00 16.95 -3.83
CA LEU A 563 -14.53 17.74 -2.72
C LEU A 563 -15.31 18.99 -3.21
N GLU A 564 -15.13 19.37 -4.48
CA GLU A 564 -15.59 20.63 -5.06
C GLU A 564 -15.93 20.45 -6.55
N LEU A 565 -16.79 19.46 -6.86
CA LEU A 565 -17.12 19.06 -8.25
C LEU A 565 -17.68 20.17 -9.14
N ASP A 566 -18.33 21.17 -8.54
CA ASP A 566 -18.93 22.29 -9.26
C ASP A 566 -17.94 23.48 -9.41
N THR A 567 -16.76 23.40 -8.79
CA THR A 567 -15.70 24.43 -8.91
C THR A 567 -14.95 24.26 -10.24
N PRO A 568 -14.76 25.35 -11.02
CA PRO A 568 -13.98 25.31 -12.26
C PRO A 568 -12.56 24.73 -12.06
N PRO A 569 -12.06 23.83 -12.95
CA PRO A 569 -10.79 23.14 -12.72
C PRO A 569 -9.52 24.00 -12.70
N ASP A 570 -9.60 25.23 -13.21
CA ASP A 570 -8.56 26.26 -13.16
C ASP A 570 -8.47 26.94 -11.80
N GLN A 571 -9.54 26.88 -11.00
CA GLN A 571 -9.61 27.43 -9.64
C GLN A 571 -9.23 26.41 -8.56
N LEU A 572 -9.16 25.11 -8.91
CA LEU A 572 -8.78 24.06 -7.99
C LEU A 572 -7.28 24.12 -7.64
N PRO A 573 -6.92 23.84 -6.38
CA PRO A 573 -5.52 23.85 -5.96
C PRO A 573 -4.72 22.77 -6.71
N ARG A 574 -3.50 23.14 -7.13
CA ARG A 574 -2.56 22.24 -7.76
C ARG A 574 -1.71 21.51 -6.71
N PRO A 575 -1.27 20.27 -6.97
CA PRO A 575 -0.32 19.56 -6.10
C PRO A 575 0.99 20.35 -5.95
N GLU A 576 1.51 20.47 -4.72
CA GLU A 576 2.79 21.17 -4.48
C GLU A 576 3.95 20.55 -5.26
N GLY A 577 4.02 19.22 -5.30
CA GLY A 577 5.06 18.48 -6.00
C GLY A 577 4.95 18.51 -7.52
N CYS A 578 3.85 19.06 -8.07
CA CYS A 578 3.65 19.22 -9.50
C CYS A 578 2.60 20.31 -9.80
N PRO A 579 3.02 21.59 -9.94
CA PRO A 579 2.12 22.71 -10.21
C PRO A 579 1.36 22.61 -11.54
N THR A 580 1.87 21.84 -12.50
CA THR A 580 1.23 21.58 -13.80
C THR A 580 0.23 20.42 -13.74
N CYS A 581 0.24 19.60 -12.68
CA CYS A 581 -0.64 18.45 -12.54
C CYS A 581 -2.06 18.87 -12.16
N HIS A 582 -3.04 18.15 -12.69
CA HIS A 582 -4.46 18.47 -12.52
C HIS A 582 -5.29 17.21 -12.47
N SER A 583 -6.58 17.34 -12.13
CA SER A 583 -7.47 16.18 -12.04
C SER A 583 -7.51 15.41 -13.37
N VAL A 584 -7.55 14.07 -13.29
CA VAL A 584 -7.75 13.19 -14.46
C VAL A 584 -9.17 13.25 -15.01
N LEU A 585 -10.06 14.01 -14.37
CA LEU A 585 -11.39 14.38 -14.89
C LEU A 585 -11.31 15.60 -15.82
N VAL A 586 -10.11 16.16 -16.02
CA VAL A 586 -9.77 17.18 -17.02
C VAL A 586 -8.83 16.52 -18.02
N GLU A 587 -9.01 16.81 -19.31
CA GLU A 587 -8.13 16.27 -20.36
C GLU A 587 -6.67 16.66 -20.09
N ALA A 588 -5.80 15.65 -20.03
CA ALA A 588 -4.36 15.82 -19.99
C ALA A 588 -3.84 16.08 -21.40
N ASP A 589 -2.93 17.06 -21.52
CA ASP A 589 -2.31 17.42 -22.79
C ASP A 589 -1.74 16.17 -23.49
N TRP A 590 -2.03 16.05 -24.78
CA TRP A 590 -1.55 14.96 -25.61
C TRP A 590 -0.02 14.88 -25.61
N SER A 591 0.63 16.02 -25.70
CA SER A 591 2.09 16.19 -25.78
C SER A 591 2.77 16.27 -24.41
N ARG A 592 2.07 15.90 -23.33
CA ARG A 592 2.61 15.98 -21.98
C ARG A 592 3.83 15.06 -21.80
N ASN A 593 4.93 15.63 -21.32
CA ASN A 593 6.13 14.89 -20.95
C ASN A 593 6.22 14.60 -19.43
N CYS A 594 7.18 13.77 -19.03
CA CYS A 594 7.37 13.38 -17.63
C CYS A 594 7.64 14.56 -16.68
N SER A 595 8.35 15.60 -17.11
CA SER A 595 8.59 16.79 -16.30
C SER A 595 7.29 17.53 -15.98
N GLN A 596 6.41 17.70 -16.98
CA GLN A 596 5.07 18.27 -16.81
C GLN A 596 4.12 17.38 -16.00
N ALA A 597 4.44 16.08 -15.85
CA ALA A 597 3.75 15.15 -14.97
C ALA A 597 4.37 15.04 -13.57
N GLY A 598 5.43 15.82 -13.29
CA GLY A 598 6.16 15.82 -12.03
C GLY A 598 7.04 14.57 -11.82
N ILE A 599 7.21 13.74 -12.85
CA ILE A 599 7.93 12.47 -12.80
C ILE A 599 9.40 12.72 -13.07
N GLU A 600 10.27 12.37 -12.10
CA GLU A 600 11.72 12.45 -12.31
C GLU A 600 12.16 11.50 -13.43
N GLU A 601 13.17 11.93 -14.18
CA GLU A 601 13.70 11.22 -15.36
C GLU A 601 13.98 9.74 -15.14
N HIS A 602 14.44 9.35 -13.94
CA HIS A 602 14.72 7.96 -13.61
C HIS A 602 13.47 7.08 -13.57
N TRP A 603 12.32 7.63 -13.17
CA TRP A 603 11.05 6.91 -13.01
C TRP A 603 10.15 7.01 -14.24
N CYS A 604 10.50 7.89 -15.18
CA CYS A 604 9.74 8.12 -16.39
C CYS A 604 9.78 6.90 -17.33
N ALA A 605 8.60 6.39 -17.73
CA ALA A 605 8.47 5.27 -18.66
C ALA A 605 8.32 5.68 -20.14
N CYS A 606 8.34 6.98 -20.44
CA CYS A 606 8.07 7.58 -21.74
C CYS A 606 9.17 7.37 -22.81
N ASP A 607 10.10 6.44 -22.59
CA ASP A 607 11.39 6.44 -23.26
C ASP A 607 11.57 5.37 -24.34
N ARG A 608 12.27 5.78 -25.39
CA ARG A 608 12.94 4.87 -26.31
C ARG A 608 14.40 4.74 -25.95
N PHE A 609 14.88 3.50 -25.86
CA PHE A 609 16.26 3.18 -25.54
C PHE A 609 16.97 2.54 -26.72
N ALA A 610 18.18 3.02 -27.02
CA ALA A 610 19.12 2.38 -27.92
C ALA A 610 20.21 1.68 -27.10
N LYS A 611 20.40 0.36 -27.31
CA LYS A 611 21.42 -0.40 -26.58
C LYS A 611 22.82 0.01 -27.04
N LEU A 612 23.70 0.33 -26.09
CA LEU A 612 25.12 0.50 -26.33
C LEU A 612 25.85 -0.83 -26.08
N SER A 613 26.92 -1.07 -26.84
CA SER A 613 27.78 -2.22 -26.59
C SER A 613 28.41 -2.11 -25.19
N PRO A 614 28.42 -3.18 -24.37
CA PRO A 614 29.17 -3.20 -23.12
C PRO A 614 30.68 -2.99 -23.29
N THR A 615 31.22 -3.17 -24.51
CA THR A 615 32.62 -2.89 -24.86
C THR A 615 32.88 -1.43 -25.24
N ASP A 616 31.84 -0.60 -25.35
CA ASP A 616 31.99 0.84 -25.58
C ASP A 616 32.79 1.47 -24.42
N PRO A 617 33.86 2.23 -24.69
CA PRO A 617 34.66 2.88 -23.66
C PRO A 617 33.81 3.73 -22.69
N ARG A 618 32.77 4.40 -23.19
CA ARG A 618 31.84 5.22 -22.39
C ARG A 618 31.11 4.36 -21.37
N ALA A 619 30.68 3.15 -21.74
CA ALA A 619 29.98 2.24 -20.85
C ALA A 619 30.81 1.94 -19.60
N ARG A 620 32.10 1.66 -19.78
CA ARG A 620 33.03 1.38 -18.67
C ARG A 620 33.31 2.61 -17.82
N ILE A 621 33.52 3.77 -18.44
CA ILE A 621 33.78 5.04 -17.74
C ILE A 621 32.56 5.42 -16.88
N MET A 622 31.37 5.46 -17.47
CA MET A 622 30.14 5.80 -16.74
C MET A 622 29.85 4.81 -15.61
N SER A 623 29.97 3.50 -15.85
CA SER A 623 29.70 2.48 -14.83
C SER A 623 30.69 2.56 -13.66
N THR A 624 31.95 2.90 -13.93
CA THR A 624 32.96 3.08 -12.88
C THR A 624 32.65 4.30 -12.03
N GLN A 625 32.36 5.45 -12.67
CA GLN A 625 31.98 6.67 -11.96
C GLN A 625 30.68 6.52 -11.17
N LEU A 626 29.73 5.71 -11.64
CA LEU A 626 28.50 5.41 -10.92
C LEU A 626 28.81 4.70 -9.59
N VAL A 627 29.66 3.67 -9.61
CA VAL A 627 30.07 2.96 -8.39
C VAL A 627 30.87 3.87 -7.45
N GLU A 628 31.72 4.75 -7.99
CA GLU A 628 32.45 5.76 -7.22
C GLU A 628 31.51 6.77 -6.56
N ALA A 629 30.49 7.26 -7.27
CA ALA A 629 29.48 8.16 -6.73
C ALA A 629 28.68 7.49 -5.60
N VAL A 630 28.33 6.22 -5.75
CA VAL A 630 27.70 5.42 -4.68
C VAL A 630 28.61 5.33 -3.45
N ASN A 631 29.88 4.99 -3.65
CA ASN A 631 30.85 4.91 -2.55
C ASN A 631 31.03 6.27 -1.84
N GLY A 632 31.16 7.36 -2.60
CA GLY A 632 31.27 8.72 -2.05
C GLY A 632 30.03 9.12 -1.25
N PHE A 633 28.84 8.81 -1.77
CA PHE A 633 27.58 9.05 -1.07
C PHE A 633 27.50 8.27 0.25
N VAL A 634 27.86 6.99 0.25
CA VAL A 634 27.86 6.17 1.47
C VAL A 634 28.90 6.67 2.46
N ALA A 635 30.12 7.00 2.02
CA ALA A 635 31.20 7.50 2.87
C ALA A 635 30.82 8.74 3.68
N GLY A 636 29.99 9.62 3.11
CA GLY A 636 29.48 10.83 3.78
C GLY A 636 28.37 10.61 4.82
N LYS A 637 28.01 9.37 5.15
CA LYS A 637 26.88 9.06 6.04
C LYS A 637 27.32 8.37 7.34
N LYS A 638 26.51 8.53 8.38
CA LYS A 638 26.77 7.88 9.68
C LYS A 638 26.80 6.36 9.54
N GLY A 639 27.84 5.74 10.07
CA GLY A 639 28.04 4.29 10.03
C GLY A 639 28.68 3.75 8.74
N ALA A 640 29.13 4.62 7.83
CA ALA A 640 29.75 4.24 6.57
C ALA A 640 30.94 3.29 6.71
N HIS A 641 31.74 3.45 7.77
CA HIS A 641 32.92 2.60 8.05
C HIS A 641 32.59 1.11 8.23
N ARG A 642 31.32 0.77 8.45
CA ARG A 642 30.84 -0.63 8.56
C ARG A 642 30.37 -1.20 7.23
N CYS A 643 30.23 -0.37 6.20
CA CYS A 643 29.86 -0.79 4.86
C CYS A 643 31.13 -1.08 4.05
N ARG A 644 31.16 -2.21 3.34
CA ARG A 644 32.21 -2.51 2.37
C ARG A 644 32.17 -1.51 1.23
N ARG A 645 33.35 -1.07 0.80
CA ARG A 645 33.50 -0.27 -0.42
C ARG A 645 33.15 -1.13 -1.63
N LEU A 646 32.26 -0.62 -2.47
CA LEU A 646 31.81 -1.32 -3.68
C LEU A 646 32.84 -1.19 -4.80
N SER A 647 32.95 -2.21 -5.64
CA SER A 647 33.73 -2.15 -6.90
C SER A 647 32.89 -2.67 -8.07
N LEU A 648 33.11 -2.11 -9.25
CA LEU A 648 32.42 -2.57 -10.46
C LEU A 648 32.82 -4.01 -10.77
N SER A 649 31.83 -4.91 -10.82
CA SER A 649 32.04 -6.31 -11.18
C SER A 649 31.81 -6.55 -12.66
N SER A 650 30.67 -6.12 -13.20
CA SER A 650 30.30 -6.29 -14.60
C SER A 650 29.21 -5.31 -14.99
N ILE A 651 29.14 -4.98 -16.28
CA ILE A 651 28.10 -4.13 -16.86
C ILE A 651 27.06 -5.05 -17.48
N SER A 652 25.81 -4.93 -17.05
CA SER A 652 24.71 -5.77 -17.55
C SER A 652 24.07 -5.14 -18.78
N SER A 653 23.80 -3.83 -18.74
CA SER A 653 23.30 -3.08 -19.89
C SER A 653 23.64 -1.59 -19.78
N VAL A 654 23.82 -0.95 -20.93
CA VAL A 654 23.86 0.52 -21.07
C VAL A 654 22.96 0.88 -22.23
N GLN A 655 22.06 1.81 -22.00
CA GLN A 655 21.01 2.17 -22.94
C GLN A 655 20.93 3.69 -23.05
N GLN A 656 21.14 4.23 -24.24
CA GLN A 656 20.98 5.66 -24.51
C GLN A 656 19.50 5.99 -24.70
N ARG A 657 19.05 7.05 -24.05
CA ARG A 657 17.68 7.54 -24.14
C ARG A 657 17.52 8.41 -25.38
N GLY A 658 16.78 7.94 -26.37
CA GLY A 658 16.60 8.61 -27.66
C GLY A 658 17.95 9.04 -28.26
N SER A 659 18.03 10.28 -28.73
CA SER A 659 19.26 10.92 -29.19
C SER A 659 19.89 11.84 -28.14
N THR A 660 19.52 11.68 -26.86
CA THR A 660 20.03 12.52 -25.77
C THR A 660 21.34 11.98 -25.20
N ASN A 661 22.03 12.79 -24.38
CA ASN A 661 23.19 12.35 -23.60
C ASN A 661 22.80 11.68 -22.26
N GLN A 662 21.60 11.13 -22.16
CA GLN A 662 21.15 10.37 -20.99
C GLN A 662 21.27 8.87 -21.22
N TYR A 663 21.72 8.16 -20.19
CA TYR A 663 21.95 6.73 -20.24
C TYR A 663 21.32 6.03 -19.05
N LEU A 664 20.58 4.96 -19.30
CA LEU A 664 20.16 3.99 -18.31
C LEU A 664 21.23 2.90 -18.22
N ILE A 665 21.83 2.76 -17.04
CA ILE A 665 22.91 1.81 -16.77
C ILE A 665 22.43 0.78 -15.77
N GLN A 666 22.59 -0.50 -16.10
CA GLN A 666 22.48 -1.61 -15.16
C GLN A 666 23.83 -2.29 -14.99
N LEU A 667 24.27 -2.47 -13.75
CA LEU A 667 25.56 -3.08 -13.44
C LEU A 667 25.50 -3.95 -12.19
N LYS A 668 26.51 -4.82 -12.05
CA LYS A 668 26.77 -5.59 -10.83
C LYS A 668 27.97 -5.01 -10.11
N ALA A 669 27.84 -4.79 -8.81
CA ALA A 669 28.94 -4.38 -7.94
C ALA A 669 29.33 -5.48 -6.94
N GLN A 670 30.62 -5.62 -6.65
CA GLN A 670 31.11 -6.44 -5.55
C GLN A 670 31.19 -5.61 -4.26
N PRO A 671 31.11 -6.25 -3.07
CA PRO A 671 30.85 -7.68 -2.87
C PRO A 671 29.39 -8.07 -3.16
N ARG A 672 29.11 -9.38 -3.25
CA ARG A 672 27.76 -9.98 -3.35
C ARG A 672 26.97 -9.67 -4.64
N ASN A 673 27.61 -9.25 -5.72
CA ASN A 673 26.97 -9.05 -7.03
C ASN A 673 25.73 -8.14 -6.99
N ALA A 674 25.80 -7.05 -6.22
CA ALA A 674 24.76 -6.05 -6.09
C ALA A 674 24.30 -5.49 -7.44
N ILE A 675 23.01 -5.63 -7.78
CA ILE A 675 22.48 -5.18 -9.07
C ILE A 675 21.92 -3.77 -8.93
N LEU A 676 22.61 -2.79 -9.53
CA LEU A 676 22.24 -1.38 -9.51
C LEU A 676 21.72 -0.94 -10.87
N GLU A 677 20.66 -0.13 -10.87
CA GLU A 677 20.14 0.56 -12.05
C GLU A 677 20.12 2.07 -11.80
N ALA A 678 20.63 2.87 -12.72
CA ALA A 678 20.58 4.31 -12.63
C ALA A 678 20.43 4.99 -13.99
N THR A 679 19.74 6.12 -13.99
CA THR A 679 19.77 7.08 -15.10
C THR A 679 20.87 8.10 -14.82
N VAL A 680 21.75 8.32 -15.80
CA VAL A 680 22.87 9.26 -15.70
C VAL A 680 22.89 10.22 -16.88
N GLN A 681 23.31 11.45 -16.62
CA GLN A 681 23.61 12.43 -17.67
C GLN A 681 25.10 12.34 -17.99
N TRP A 682 25.44 12.15 -19.27
CA TRP A 682 26.82 12.11 -19.76
C TRP A 682 27.27 13.48 -20.26
N ASP A 683 28.41 13.94 -19.78
CA ASP A 683 29.17 15.06 -20.35
C ASP A 683 30.33 14.49 -21.16
N GLU A 684 30.22 14.59 -22.47
CA GLU A 684 31.23 14.08 -23.40
C GLU A 684 32.54 14.86 -23.33
N SER A 685 32.48 16.16 -23.06
CA SER A 685 33.67 17.02 -22.99
C SER A 685 34.51 16.73 -21.74
N ALA A 686 33.84 16.57 -20.60
CA ALA A 686 34.49 16.27 -19.32
C ALA A 686 34.72 14.77 -19.11
N GLN A 687 34.14 13.91 -19.96
CA GLN A 687 34.06 12.45 -19.77
C GLN A 687 33.51 12.10 -18.38
N ARG A 688 32.44 12.79 -17.95
CA ARG A 688 31.88 12.69 -16.60
C ARG A 688 30.39 12.42 -16.60
N ILE A 689 29.92 11.74 -15.55
CA ILE A 689 28.49 11.60 -15.30
C ILE A 689 27.99 12.61 -14.26
N SER A 690 26.75 13.06 -14.41
CA SER A 690 25.94 13.63 -13.33
C SER A 690 24.86 12.62 -12.92
N ILE A 691 24.70 12.42 -11.61
CA ILE A 691 23.80 11.41 -11.06
C ILE A 691 23.28 11.83 -9.68
N ARG A 692 21.99 11.61 -9.45
CA ARG A 692 21.37 11.73 -8.13
C ARG A 692 21.43 10.38 -7.41
N VAL A 693 22.47 10.10 -6.64
CA VAL A 693 22.66 8.79 -5.98
C VAL A 693 21.42 8.27 -5.21
N PRO A 694 20.60 9.11 -4.53
CA PRO A 694 19.35 8.66 -3.93
C PRO A 694 18.33 8.04 -4.88
N SER A 695 18.35 8.32 -6.20
CA SER A 695 17.42 7.74 -7.17
C SER A 695 17.79 6.34 -7.65
N ILE A 696 19.07 5.93 -7.57
CA ILE A 696 19.54 4.62 -8.03
C ILE A 696 18.74 3.48 -7.42
N SER A 697 18.20 2.59 -8.25
CA SER A 697 17.47 1.39 -7.82
C SER A 697 18.41 0.22 -7.52
N ARG A 698 17.98 -0.62 -6.57
CA ARG A 698 18.61 -1.91 -6.25
C ARG A 698 17.66 -3.02 -6.68
N LEU A 699 18.04 -3.80 -7.70
CA LEU A 699 17.13 -4.73 -8.39
C LEU A 699 17.06 -6.14 -7.76
N ASP A 700 17.89 -6.40 -6.75
CA ASP A 700 17.89 -7.61 -5.93
C ASP A 700 17.62 -7.27 -4.46
N SER A 701 17.14 -8.26 -3.70
CA SER A 701 16.90 -8.05 -2.26
C SER A 701 18.21 -7.80 -1.53
N TYR A 702 18.24 -6.71 -0.75
CA TYR A 702 19.33 -6.33 0.16
C TYR A 702 18.94 -6.54 1.63
N PHE A 703 17.84 -7.27 1.88
CA PHE A 703 17.45 -7.67 3.22
C PHE A 703 18.57 -8.49 3.88
N GLY A 704 18.86 -8.19 5.15
CA GLY A 704 19.94 -8.82 5.90
C GLY A 704 21.36 -8.36 5.55
N MET A 705 21.58 -7.68 4.42
CA MET A 705 22.93 -7.22 4.00
C MET A 705 23.34 -5.88 4.60
N SER A 706 22.37 -5.05 5.01
CA SER A 706 22.59 -3.67 5.44
C SER A 706 22.37 -3.43 6.94
N GLY A 707 22.41 -4.49 7.76
CA GLY A 707 22.09 -4.44 9.20
C GLY A 707 23.03 -3.55 10.04
N CYS A 708 24.23 -3.25 9.53
CA CYS A 708 25.21 -2.40 10.19
C CYS A 708 24.94 -0.89 10.06
N THR A 709 23.97 -0.48 9.21
CA THR A 709 23.55 0.93 9.09
C THR A 709 22.08 1.12 9.43
N SER A 710 21.80 2.17 10.21
CA SER A 710 20.44 2.63 10.50
C SER A 710 19.99 3.76 9.57
N VAL A 711 20.87 4.26 8.70
CA VAL A 711 20.58 5.35 7.76
C VAL A 711 19.79 4.80 6.57
N LYS A 712 18.55 5.26 6.39
CA LYS A 712 17.61 4.69 5.41
C LYS A 712 18.14 4.74 3.97
N GLU A 713 18.77 5.86 3.61
CA GLU A 713 19.25 6.13 2.25
C GLU A 713 20.47 5.29 1.87
N THR A 714 21.23 4.79 2.84
CA THR A 714 22.40 3.95 2.60
C THR A 714 22.08 2.47 2.60
N LYS A 715 20.95 2.02 3.18
CA LYS A 715 20.60 0.60 3.28
C LYS A 715 20.61 -0.14 1.93
N LYS A 716 20.21 0.53 0.85
CA LYS A 716 20.21 -0.07 -0.51
C LYS A 716 21.62 -0.35 -1.08
N PHE A 717 22.64 0.33 -0.57
CA PHE A 717 24.03 0.24 -1.04
C PHE A 717 24.97 -0.43 -0.05
N CYS A 718 24.70 -0.30 1.25
CA CYS A 718 25.56 -0.79 2.30
C CYS A 718 25.53 -2.32 2.34
N ILE A 719 26.72 -2.91 2.23
CA ILE A 719 26.95 -4.34 2.46
C ILE A 719 27.88 -4.45 3.66
N CYS A 720 27.36 -5.03 4.73
CA CYS A 720 28.12 -5.51 5.86
C CYS A 720 28.77 -6.86 5.46
#